data_AF-A0A3S4R9J3-F1
#
_entry.id   AF-A0A3S4R9J3-F1
#
_cell.length_a   1.000
_cell.length_b   1.000
_cell.length_c   1.000
_cell.angle_alpha   90.00
_cell.angle_beta   90.00
_cell.angle_gamma   90.00
#
_symmetry.space_group_name_H-M   'P 1'
#
loop_
_entity.id
_entity.type
_entity.pdbx_description
1 polymer ?
#
loop_
_entity_poly.entity_id
_entity_poly.type
_entity_poly.pdbx_seq_one_letter_code
_entity_poly.pdbx_strand_id
1 'polypeptide(L)'
;MIIAALERASADGMDVVNLSLGTDFSIWTGSPLAVAADNLASQGIIVVASQGNSGSDATWGTGSVAAARSVIAVGSVDNAVLLSPYLTVSSDPGRKIHYLPALAPAPTVTPDDSVAIALVAAGDRAVDGADEASDPSVLCEPRADASLAGAAVLVAGGGCSPTDKLRHAQDAGASVLIVEVDDPTSGIVVDETVATIPAISIGPEDAAAVRGSLTTGTTVTFSEGVVGVDAPSAGLVSWFSSAGPNDELALKPDVVAPGGNIWSSRPIDNGRPRGLESGTSMAAPHVAGAAALILQAHPELVERDDLGAYEAVAWRLRSTATPVPRAGAGNDATEPEAVVRQGAGLVAVDRAITATTEPVPSVLNLGEAHEHPHGATRSLTLANHSSTPVTYTLDHTDAVSVPAEVYSSQDGATGPATVSTDGTTVTVPASGVTEVEVVITAPEGIADGRLYGGWLVATPTDGADPGAVVRVPFLGVGGDLSRAGVLGPMNQVLNEDGLEVDTSTYVFGRSSRSTDGLYTDRPVIRDDLRVPYASGRVDLLEVRADGSTRRLGQVPVFVNWTGPFFGRTSVWDGSYLDERSIPRQAPSGSYRLRLQVLPVGADAHDEEQWVAWTSPTITIDWRTDPYLPQSGLQVVSPRGAQELVDDVFTFAAPGQSSWDIDLGVMSEVTAVQLTPYQYNWLDRAQEWTAWTSTDGEHWVPAGRGSVAPFQVAPSVIDLGTAVGARFVRVELAQGDSGTGEVMAVAEVRVAGRPTAESTSGSTRGTAPVLAVTEGGSARPGALPVASTLRPGDRGPLARAGASAGHLAQALGCLVAGTVVLVAVRRRDRVTRR
;
A
#
# COMPACT_ATOMS: atom_id res chain seq x y z
N MET A 1 -4.99 -16.40 10.31
CA MET A 1 -6.09 -17.20 9.71
C MET A 1 -5.70 -17.74 8.35
N ILE A 2 -5.40 -16.89 7.35
CA ILE A 2 -5.07 -17.34 5.97
C ILE A 2 -3.88 -18.32 5.96
N ILE A 3 -2.80 -18.02 6.68
CA ILE A 3 -1.63 -18.92 6.80
C ILE A 3 -2.05 -20.32 7.30
N ALA A 4 -2.93 -20.41 8.30
CA ALA A 4 -3.43 -21.70 8.79
C ALA A 4 -4.27 -22.45 7.74
N ALA A 5 -4.96 -21.74 6.84
CA ALA A 5 -5.67 -22.35 5.73
C ALA A 5 -4.68 -22.88 4.66
N LEU A 6 -3.58 -22.18 4.40
CA LEU A 6 -2.50 -22.65 3.51
C LEU A 6 -1.84 -23.91 4.05
N GLU A 7 -1.49 -23.92 5.34
CA GLU A 7 -0.96 -25.11 6.04
C GLU A 7 -1.93 -26.28 5.95
N ARG A 8 -3.23 -26.01 6.10
CA ARG A 8 -4.26 -27.04 5.97
C ARG A 8 -4.42 -27.57 4.55
N ALA A 9 -4.34 -26.70 3.54
CA ALA A 9 -4.39 -27.10 2.14
C ALA A 9 -3.26 -28.06 1.76
N SER A 10 -2.04 -27.82 2.27
CA SER A 10 -0.93 -28.76 2.14
C SER A 10 -1.23 -30.07 2.86
N ALA A 11 -1.67 -30.02 4.13
CA ALA A 11 -1.98 -31.22 4.91
C ALA A 11 -3.11 -32.08 4.30
N ASP A 12 -4.07 -31.47 3.62
CA ASP A 12 -5.17 -32.15 2.93
C ASP A 12 -4.78 -32.64 1.51
N GLY A 13 -3.55 -32.38 1.06
CA GLY A 13 -3.00 -32.87 -0.21
C GLY A 13 -3.55 -32.16 -1.44
N MET A 14 -3.78 -30.85 -1.37
CA MET A 14 -4.21 -30.04 -2.50
C MET A 14 -3.04 -29.74 -3.44
N ASP A 15 -3.26 -29.81 -4.76
CA ASP A 15 -2.22 -29.54 -5.76
C ASP A 15 -2.26 -28.08 -6.25
N VAL A 16 -3.43 -27.43 -6.18
CA VAL A 16 -3.60 -26.02 -6.56
C VAL A 16 -4.39 -25.26 -5.50
N VAL A 17 -3.91 -24.08 -5.13
CA VAL A 17 -4.55 -23.13 -4.23
C VAL A 17 -4.79 -21.81 -4.94
N ASN A 18 -6.05 -21.39 -5.03
CA ASN A 18 -6.44 -20.06 -5.50
C ASN A 18 -6.65 -19.11 -4.32
N LEU A 19 -5.97 -17.97 -4.36
CA LEU A 19 -6.06 -16.87 -3.40
C LEU A 19 -6.58 -15.62 -4.11
N SER A 20 -7.90 -15.51 -4.24
CA SER A 20 -8.58 -14.28 -4.69
C SER A 20 -8.70 -13.29 -3.53
N LEU A 21 -7.55 -12.92 -2.96
CA LEU A 21 -7.41 -12.02 -1.83
C LEU A 21 -6.04 -11.34 -1.88
N GLY A 22 -5.94 -10.19 -1.22
CA GLY A 22 -4.67 -9.56 -0.98
C GLY A 22 -4.79 -8.27 -0.20
N THR A 23 -3.66 -7.63 0.02
CA THR A 23 -3.56 -6.26 0.53
C THR A 23 -2.88 -5.43 -0.54
N ASP A 24 -3.65 -4.61 -1.25
CA ASP A 24 -3.15 -3.76 -2.34
C ASP A 24 -1.96 -2.91 -1.86
N PHE A 25 -1.05 -2.60 -2.78
CA PHE A 25 0.21 -1.88 -2.53
C PHE A 25 1.19 -2.57 -1.56
N SER A 26 0.89 -3.77 -1.09
CA SER A 26 1.83 -4.60 -0.33
C SER A 26 2.72 -5.40 -1.27
N ILE A 27 3.62 -4.70 -1.97
CA ILE A 27 4.49 -5.26 -3.01
C ILE A 27 5.62 -6.17 -2.47
N TRP A 28 5.60 -6.49 -1.18
CA TRP A 28 6.73 -7.05 -0.45
C TRP A 28 6.75 -8.58 -0.45
N THR A 29 7.77 -9.15 -1.06
CA THR A 29 8.05 -10.60 -1.00
C THR A 29 8.34 -11.09 0.41
N GLY A 30 8.83 -10.21 1.29
CA GLY A 30 9.10 -10.51 2.71
C GLY A 30 7.87 -10.47 3.62
N SER A 31 6.68 -10.13 3.09
CA SER A 31 5.47 -10.10 3.91
C SER A 31 5.13 -11.50 4.45
N PRO A 32 4.57 -11.65 5.68
CA PRO A 32 4.33 -12.97 6.27
C PRO A 32 3.47 -13.90 5.41
N LEU A 33 2.53 -13.32 4.64
CA LEU A 33 1.67 -14.10 3.77
C LEU A 33 2.35 -14.47 2.44
N ALA A 34 3.17 -13.59 1.85
CA ALA A 34 4.00 -13.94 0.69
C ALA A 34 4.99 -15.06 1.02
N VAL A 35 5.68 -14.97 2.16
CA VAL A 35 6.60 -16.02 2.64
C VAL A 35 5.88 -17.35 2.86
N ALA A 36 4.67 -17.33 3.44
CA ALA A 36 3.88 -18.53 3.62
C ALA A 36 3.47 -19.18 2.28
N ALA A 37 3.17 -18.37 1.27
CA ALA A 37 2.83 -18.86 -0.07
C ALA A 37 4.04 -19.40 -0.83
N ASP A 38 5.20 -18.74 -0.76
CA ASP A 38 6.46 -19.26 -1.31
C ASP A 38 6.82 -20.61 -0.67
N ASN A 39 6.68 -20.73 0.65
CA ASN A 39 6.88 -21.99 1.37
C ASN A 39 5.89 -23.09 0.92
N LEU A 40 4.65 -22.73 0.61
CA LEU A 40 3.66 -23.68 0.09
C LEU A 40 4.03 -24.13 -1.33
N ALA A 41 4.45 -23.21 -2.19
CA ALA A 41 4.92 -23.52 -3.53
C ALA A 41 6.15 -24.41 -3.54
N SER A 42 7.06 -24.24 -2.58
CA SER A 42 8.24 -25.09 -2.41
C SER A 42 7.91 -26.55 -2.08
N GLN A 43 6.66 -26.86 -1.71
CA GLN A 43 6.17 -28.22 -1.46
C GLN A 43 5.47 -28.83 -2.70
N GLY A 44 5.61 -28.22 -3.88
CA GLY A 44 5.00 -28.70 -5.13
C GLY A 44 3.56 -28.23 -5.36
N ILE A 45 3.01 -27.39 -4.47
CA ILE A 45 1.62 -26.90 -4.56
C ILE A 45 1.58 -25.62 -5.40
N ILE A 46 0.78 -25.59 -6.46
CA ILE A 46 0.66 -24.41 -7.31
C ILE A 46 -0.21 -23.36 -6.61
N VAL A 47 0.38 -22.21 -6.28
CA VAL A 47 -0.34 -21.09 -5.69
C VAL A 47 -0.63 -20.04 -6.76
N VAL A 48 -1.90 -19.70 -6.92
CA VAL A 48 -2.39 -18.67 -7.85
C VAL A 48 -3.03 -17.56 -7.04
N ALA A 49 -2.65 -16.30 -7.28
CA ALA A 49 -3.18 -15.15 -6.54
C ALA A 49 -3.64 -14.03 -7.47
N SER A 50 -4.70 -13.34 -7.07
CA SER A 50 -5.18 -12.12 -7.73
C SER A 50 -4.18 -10.98 -7.54
N GLN A 51 -3.86 -10.26 -8.62
CA GLN A 51 -2.87 -9.17 -8.63
C GLN A 51 -3.26 -7.94 -7.78
N GLY A 52 -4.55 -7.66 -7.64
CA GLY A 52 -5.09 -6.47 -6.97
C GLY A 52 -6.02 -5.64 -7.88
N ASN A 53 -6.82 -4.75 -7.30
CA ASN A 53 -7.84 -3.97 -8.02
C ASN A 53 -7.63 -2.44 -7.94
N SER A 54 -6.40 -1.99 -7.71
CA SER A 54 -6.00 -0.57 -7.59
C SER A 54 -5.28 -0.03 -8.83
N GLY A 55 -5.56 -0.59 -10.01
CA GLY A 55 -4.93 -0.19 -11.28
C GLY A 55 -5.20 1.26 -11.70
N SER A 56 -6.33 1.84 -11.29
CA SER A 56 -6.65 3.26 -11.49
C SER A 56 -5.86 4.19 -10.59
N ASP A 57 -5.35 3.67 -9.48
CA ASP A 57 -4.84 4.49 -8.39
C ASP A 57 -3.36 4.78 -8.58
N ALA A 58 -2.59 3.76 -9.02
CA ALA A 58 -1.15 3.87 -9.20
C ALA A 58 -0.50 2.70 -9.96
N THR A 59 0.69 2.95 -10.50
CA THR A 59 1.73 1.92 -10.67
C THR A 59 2.11 1.37 -9.28
N TRP A 60 2.59 0.12 -9.16
CA TRP A 60 2.89 -0.56 -7.88
C TRP A 60 1.65 -0.94 -7.04
N GLY A 61 0.50 -1.14 -7.68
CA GLY A 61 -0.72 -1.61 -7.02
C GLY A 61 -0.71 -3.08 -6.61
N THR A 62 0.38 -3.83 -6.86
CA THR A 62 0.48 -5.27 -6.52
C THR A 62 0.23 -5.51 -5.04
N GLY A 63 -0.64 -6.46 -4.73
CA GLY A 63 -0.88 -6.87 -3.36
C GLY A 63 -0.03 -8.07 -2.92
N SER A 64 0.19 -8.18 -1.61
CA SER A 64 0.51 -9.49 -1.00
C SER A 64 -0.78 -10.29 -1.05
N VAL A 65 -0.87 -11.45 -1.70
CA VAL A 65 0.17 -12.47 -1.90
C VAL A 65 0.83 -12.46 -3.29
N ALA A 66 0.24 -11.79 -4.27
CA ALA A 66 0.69 -11.79 -5.66
C ALA A 66 2.16 -11.33 -5.84
N ALA A 67 2.66 -10.49 -4.94
CA ALA A 67 4.06 -10.05 -4.88
C ALA A 67 5.08 -11.18 -4.66
N ALA A 68 4.67 -12.34 -4.13
CA ALA A 68 5.54 -13.47 -3.80
C ALA A 68 6.26 -14.04 -5.03
N ARG A 69 7.44 -14.65 -4.81
CA ARG A 69 8.35 -15.10 -5.88
C ARG A 69 7.81 -16.30 -6.64
N SER A 70 7.25 -17.27 -5.90
CA SER A 70 6.80 -18.57 -6.40
C SER A 70 5.27 -18.69 -6.41
N VAL A 71 4.59 -17.58 -6.67
CA VAL A 71 3.14 -17.50 -6.86
C VAL A 71 2.85 -17.03 -8.28
N ILE A 72 1.85 -17.62 -8.92
CA ILE A 72 1.35 -17.15 -10.22
C ILE A 72 0.39 -15.99 -9.96
N ALA A 73 0.87 -14.77 -10.18
CA ALA A 73 0.07 -13.56 -10.03
C ALA A 73 -0.76 -13.29 -11.29
N VAL A 74 -2.04 -12.96 -11.11
CA VAL A 74 -3.01 -12.89 -12.21
C VAL A 74 -3.67 -11.52 -12.26
N GLY A 75 -3.41 -10.78 -13.34
CA GLY A 75 -4.15 -9.57 -13.69
C GLY A 75 -5.44 -9.88 -14.46
N SER A 76 -6.26 -8.86 -14.69
CA SER A 76 -7.57 -9.00 -15.32
C SER A 76 -7.59 -8.40 -16.72
N VAL A 77 -8.22 -9.11 -17.66
CA VAL A 77 -8.75 -8.52 -18.90
C VAL A 77 -10.27 -8.52 -18.87
N ASP A 78 -10.86 -7.59 -19.63
CA ASP A 78 -12.31 -7.54 -19.80
C ASP A 78 -12.77 -8.66 -20.72
N ASN A 79 -13.83 -9.34 -20.29
CA ASN A 79 -14.46 -10.40 -21.05
C ASN A 79 -15.05 -9.86 -22.36
N ALA A 80 -15.02 -10.66 -23.43
CA ALA A 80 -15.49 -10.24 -24.75
C ALA A 80 -17.02 -10.06 -24.81
N VAL A 81 -17.76 -10.91 -24.09
CA VAL A 81 -19.22 -10.91 -24.09
C VAL A 81 -19.72 -10.88 -22.66
N LEU A 82 -20.39 -9.80 -22.26
CA LEU A 82 -21.10 -9.76 -20.97
C LEU A 82 -22.44 -10.48 -21.08
N LEU A 83 -22.77 -11.30 -20.08
CA LEU A 83 -24.11 -11.88 -19.96
C LEU A 83 -24.97 -10.95 -19.12
N SER A 84 -25.84 -10.20 -19.80
CA SER A 84 -26.71 -9.21 -19.18
C SER A 84 -28.15 -9.74 -19.08
N PRO A 85 -28.92 -9.37 -18.05
CA PRO A 85 -30.37 -9.50 -18.12
C PRO A 85 -30.91 -8.64 -19.27
N TYR A 86 -32.06 -9.04 -19.82
CA TYR A 86 -32.71 -8.32 -20.90
C TYR A 86 -34.22 -8.18 -20.68
N LEU A 87 -34.79 -7.17 -21.33
CA LEU A 87 -36.21 -6.95 -21.46
C LEU A 87 -36.64 -7.08 -22.93
N THR A 88 -37.92 -7.33 -23.14
CA THR A 88 -38.56 -7.33 -24.46
C THR A 88 -39.77 -6.41 -24.42
N VAL A 89 -40.05 -5.75 -25.54
CA VAL A 89 -41.23 -4.90 -25.68
C VAL A 89 -42.24 -5.60 -26.59
N SER A 90 -43.53 -5.57 -26.25
CA SER A 90 -44.56 -6.31 -26.99
C SER A 90 -44.72 -5.88 -28.44
N SER A 91 -44.29 -4.67 -28.80
CA SER A 91 -44.25 -4.16 -30.18
C SER A 91 -43.12 -4.78 -31.02
N ASP A 92 -42.06 -5.29 -30.38
CA ASP A 92 -40.92 -5.98 -31.01
C ASP A 92 -40.39 -7.09 -30.08
N PRO A 93 -41.11 -8.20 -29.94
CA PRO A 93 -40.73 -9.28 -29.01
C PRO A 93 -39.46 -10.04 -29.44
N GLY A 94 -38.99 -9.83 -30.68
CA GLY A 94 -37.75 -10.43 -31.19
C GLY A 94 -36.49 -9.69 -30.71
N ARG A 95 -36.61 -8.41 -30.34
CA ARG A 95 -35.49 -7.60 -29.87
C ARG A 95 -35.28 -7.76 -28.38
N LYS A 96 -34.11 -8.31 -28.02
CA LYS A 96 -33.66 -8.44 -26.63
C LYS A 96 -32.87 -7.20 -26.26
N ILE A 97 -33.46 -6.35 -25.42
CA ILE A 97 -32.84 -5.10 -24.96
C ILE A 97 -32.15 -5.41 -23.65
N HIS A 98 -30.81 -5.41 -23.66
CA HIS A 98 -30.07 -5.56 -22.41
C HIS A 98 -30.32 -4.37 -21.49
N TYR A 99 -30.33 -4.62 -20.18
CA TYR A 99 -30.42 -3.56 -19.19
C TYR A 99 -29.50 -3.83 -18.01
N LEU A 100 -29.07 -2.78 -17.33
CA LEU A 100 -28.41 -2.89 -16.03
C LEU A 100 -29.29 -2.29 -14.93
N PRO A 101 -29.41 -2.94 -13.76
CA PRO A 101 -30.00 -2.34 -12.57
C PRO A 101 -29.15 -1.15 -12.08
N ALA A 102 -29.78 -0.23 -11.34
CA ALA A 102 -29.04 0.81 -10.63
C ALA A 102 -27.99 0.23 -9.65
N LEU A 103 -26.86 0.92 -9.50
CA LEU A 103 -25.65 0.46 -8.78
C LEU A 103 -25.73 0.57 -7.24
N ALA A 104 -26.74 1.25 -6.70
CA ALA A 104 -27.03 1.34 -5.26
C ALA A 104 -28.03 0.24 -4.84
N PRO A 105 -28.21 -0.09 -3.54
CA PRO A 105 -29.25 -1.02 -3.10
C PRO A 105 -30.64 -0.37 -3.23
N ALA A 106 -31.07 -0.19 -4.47
CA ALA A 106 -32.44 0.08 -4.85
C ALA A 106 -33.20 -1.25 -5.00
N PRO A 107 -34.54 -1.25 -4.94
CA PRO A 107 -35.34 -2.39 -5.37
C PRO A 107 -34.90 -2.84 -6.77
N THR A 108 -34.65 -4.13 -6.96
CA THR A 108 -34.29 -4.65 -8.29
C THR A 108 -35.54 -5.19 -8.97
N VAL A 109 -35.60 -5.06 -10.30
CA VAL A 109 -36.65 -5.71 -11.07
C VAL A 109 -36.54 -7.21 -10.88
N THR A 110 -37.65 -7.85 -10.49
CA THR A 110 -37.74 -9.32 -10.44
C THR A 110 -38.11 -9.79 -11.85
N PRO A 111 -37.21 -10.48 -12.57
CA PRO A 111 -37.54 -10.98 -13.89
C PRO A 111 -38.57 -12.10 -13.79
N ASP A 112 -39.56 -12.07 -14.66
CA ASP A 112 -40.66 -13.03 -14.75
C ASP A 112 -41.26 -12.94 -16.16
N ASP A 113 -41.01 -13.98 -16.98
CA ASP A 113 -41.49 -14.04 -18.37
C ASP A 113 -43.03 -14.03 -18.47
N SER A 114 -43.76 -14.27 -17.36
CA SER A 114 -45.22 -14.25 -17.31
C SER A 114 -45.83 -12.89 -16.94
N VAL A 115 -45.00 -11.92 -16.54
CA VAL A 115 -45.44 -10.58 -16.12
C VAL A 115 -45.14 -9.55 -17.22
N ALA A 116 -46.19 -8.87 -17.68
CA ALA A 116 -46.09 -7.76 -18.63
C ALA A 116 -46.56 -6.47 -17.95
N ILE A 117 -45.70 -5.44 -17.97
CA ILE A 117 -45.97 -4.12 -17.37
C ILE A 117 -46.28 -3.14 -18.50
N ALA A 118 -47.29 -2.28 -18.32
CA ALA A 118 -47.56 -1.21 -19.29
C ALA A 118 -46.31 -0.34 -19.49
N LEU A 119 -45.92 -0.07 -20.74
CA LEU A 119 -44.74 0.72 -21.06
C LEU A 119 -45.16 2.09 -21.56
N VAL A 120 -44.64 3.13 -20.93
CA VAL A 120 -44.82 4.53 -21.36
C VAL A 120 -43.43 5.13 -21.59
N ALA A 121 -43.25 5.86 -22.69
CA ALA A 121 -42.08 6.72 -22.83
C ALA A 121 -42.45 8.17 -22.55
N ALA A 122 -41.58 8.84 -21.82
CA ALA A 122 -41.56 10.27 -21.64
C ALA A 122 -40.27 10.81 -22.28
N GLY A 123 -40.41 11.84 -23.11
CA GLY A 123 -39.31 12.54 -23.75
C GLY A 123 -38.92 11.95 -25.08
N ASP A 124 -39.76 12.18 -26.08
CA ASP A 124 -39.42 11.92 -27.46
C ASP A 124 -38.81 13.20 -28.07
N ARG A 125 -37.48 13.22 -28.19
CA ARG A 125 -36.70 14.32 -28.78
C ARG A 125 -37.17 14.70 -30.19
N ALA A 126 -37.82 13.80 -30.93
CA ALA A 126 -38.33 14.05 -32.27
C ALA A 126 -39.77 14.59 -32.30
N VAL A 127 -40.56 14.35 -31.26
CA VAL A 127 -41.97 14.79 -31.16
C VAL A 127 -42.13 16.10 -30.40
N ASP A 128 -41.22 16.40 -29.46
CA ASP A 128 -41.45 17.46 -28.46
C ASP A 128 -40.80 18.83 -28.78
N GLY A 129 -40.15 19.00 -29.94
CA GLY A 129 -39.85 20.34 -30.48
C GLY A 129 -38.82 21.20 -29.73
N ALA A 130 -37.95 20.60 -28.92
CA ALA A 130 -36.71 21.13 -28.32
C ALA A 130 -36.79 22.26 -27.26
N ASP A 131 -36.59 21.88 -25.99
CA ASP A 131 -35.65 22.47 -25.01
C ASP A 131 -35.47 21.50 -23.82
N GLU A 132 -34.32 20.84 -23.70
CA GLU A 132 -34.09 19.74 -22.73
C GLU A 132 -34.18 20.17 -21.26
N ALA A 133 -33.98 21.45 -20.95
CA ALA A 133 -33.97 21.96 -19.58
C ALA A 133 -35.38 22.30 -19.05
N SER A 134 -36.36 22.47 -19.94
CA SER A 134 -37.73 22.84 -19.60
C SER A 134 -38.78 21.83 -20.05
N ASP A 135 -38.35 20.71 -20.64
CA ASP A 135 -39.24 19.68 -21.12
C ASP A 135 -39.77 18.79 -19.96
N PRO A 136 -41.08 18.85 -19.61
CA PRO A 136 -41.66 17.98 -18.59
C PRO A 136 -41.56 16.48 -18.93
N SER A 137 -41.14 16.15 -20.14
CA SER A 137 -40.95 14.80 -20.65
C SER A 137 -39.67 14.11 -20.13
N VAL A 138 -38.65 14.85 -19.64
CA VAL A 138 -37.43 14.27 -19.05
C VAL A 138 -37.55 13.95 -17.56
N LEU A 139 -38.73 14.18 -16.95
CA LEU A 139 -39.05 13.99 -15.52
C LEU A 139 -38.13 14.75 -14.55
N CYS A 140 -37.66 15.94 -14.92
CA CYS A 140 -36.91 16.80 -14.02
C CYS A 140 -37.80 17.66 -13.10
N GLU A 141 -39.10 17.69 -13.36
CA GLU A 141 -40.12 18.30 -12.52
C GLU A 141 -41.29 17.32 -12.32
N PRO A 142 -42.09 17.46 -11.23
CA PRO A 142 -43.25 16.61 -10.99
C PRO A 142 -44.24 16.66 -12.16
N ARG A 143 -44.68 15.48 -12.62
CA ARG A 143 -45.63 15.34 -13.73
C ARG A 143 -46.93 14.69 -13.25
N ALA A 144 -48.02 15.44 -13.27
CA ALA A 144 -49.36 14.94 -12.96
C ALA A 144 -49.97 14.23 -14.19
N ASP A 145 -49.39 13.09 -14.58
CA ASP A 145 -49.87 12.28 -15.69
C ASP A 145 -50.31 10.90 -15.20
N ALA A 146 -51.62 10.65 -15.23
CA ALA A 146 -52.21 9.39 -14.78
C ALA A 146 -51.78 8.17 -15.61
N SER A 147 -51.17 8.36 -16.79
CA SER A 147 -50.64 7.25 -17.60
C SER A 147 -49.38 6.61 -17.02
N LEU A 148 -48.68 7.30 -16.12
CA LEU A 148 -47.46 6.79 -15.47
C LEU A 148 -47.78 5.81 -14.34
N ALA A 149 -48.98 5.89 -13.76
CA ALA A 149 -49.38 5.05 -12.64
C ALA A 149 -49.38 3.56 -13.02
N GLY A 150 -48.56 2.77 -12.33
CA GLY A 150 -48.39 1.33 -12.56
C GLY A 150 -47.51 0.97 -13.76
N ALA A 151 -47.04 1.94 -14.54
CA ALA A 151 -46.27 1.72 -15.76
C ALA A 151 -44.75 1.60 -15.51
N ALA A 152 -44.06 0.96 -16.45
CA ALA A 152 -42.63 1.15 -16.65
C ALA A 152 -42.42 2.40 -17.51
N VAL A 153 -41.61 3.34 -17.04
CA VAL A 153 -41.45 4.66 -17.66
C VAL A 153 -40.06 4.79 -18.26
N LEU A 154 -39.96 4.84 -19.58
CA LEU A 154 -38.74 5.16 -20.32
C LEU A 154 -38.54 6.67 -20.38
N VAL A 155 -37.40 7.16 -19.89
CA VAL A 155 -37.01 8.58 -19.93
C VAL A 155 -35.69 8.78 -20.65
N ALA A 156 -35.54 9.91 -21.32
CA ALA A 156 -34.26 10.35 -21.85
C ALA A 156 -33.26 10.66 -20.72
N GLY A 157 -31.98 10.36 -20.97
CA GLY A 157 -30.85 10.82 -20.15
C GLY A 157 -30.66 12.33 -20.22
N GLY A 158 -29.94 12.90 -19.25
CA GLY A 158 -29.65 14.34 -19.15
C GLY A 158 -30.72 15.17 -18.40
N GLY A 159 -30.53 16.49 -18.35
CA GLY A 159 -31.41 17.46 -17.71
C GLY A 159 -31.29 17.56 -16.17
N CYS A 160 -31.37 16.43 -15.47
CA CYS A 160 -31.30 16.33 -14.01
C CYS A 160 -30.76 14.97 -13.58
N SER A 161 -30.52 14.78 -12.28
CA SER A 161 -29.99 13.53 -11.75
C SER A 161 -30.96 12.35 -11.97
N PRO A 162 -30.45 11.11 -12.16
CA PRO A 162 -31.32 9.92 -12.18
C PRO A 162 -32.18 9.78 -10.93
N THR A 163 -31.69 10.25 -9.77
CA THR A 163 -32.44 10.31 -8.52
C THR A 163 -33.69 11.19 -8.62
N ASP A 164 -33.59 12.37 -9.22
CA ASP A 164 -34.74 13.28 -9.35
C ASP A 164 -35.79 12.70 -10.31
N LYS A 165 -35.33 12.10 -11.43
CA LYS A 165 -36.20 11.37 -12.37
C LYS A 165 -36.94 10.22 -11.66
N LEU A 166 -36.24 9.47 -10.82
CA LEU A 166 -36.82 8.39 -10.02
C LEU A 166 -37.86 8.91 -9.04
N ARG A 167 -37.55 9.99 -8.31
CA ARG A 167 -38.48 10.61 -7.36
C ARG A 167 -39.79 11.01 -8.06
N HIS A 168 -39.71 11.72 -9.18
CA HIS A 168 -40.89 12.16 -9.92
C HIS A 168 -41.68 11.02 -10.57
N ALA A 169 -41.01 9.98 -11.06
CA ALA A 169 -41.68 8.78 -11.57
C ALA A 169 -42.46 8.04 -10.45
N GLN A 170 -41.85 7.90 -9.27
CA GLN A 170 -42.49 7.30 -8.10
C GLN A 170 -43.67 8.13 -7.60
N ASP A 171 -43.53 9.45 -7.54
CA ASP A 171 -44.61 10.37 -7.14
C ASP A 171 -45.80 10.30 -8.11
N ALA A 172 -45.53 10.02 -9.39
CA ALA A 172 -46.55 9.74 -10.41
C ALA A 172 -47.10 8.30 -10.38
N GLY A 173 -46.59 7.46 -9.48
CA GLY A 173 -47.05 6.08 -9.26
C GLY A 173 -46.45 5.04 -10.21
N ALA A 174 -45.34 5.32 -10.88
CA ALA A 174 -44.66 4.36 -11.76
C ALA A 174 -44.23 3.09 -11.00
N SER A 175 -44.17 1.96 -11.72
CA SER A 175 -43.70 0.68 -11.19
C SER A 175 -42.20 0.44 -11.43
N VAL A 176 -41.65 0.99 -12.52
CA VAL A 176 -40.22 0.87 -12.88
C VAL A 176 -39.78 2.14 -13.63
N LEU A 177 -38.58 2.64 -13.34
CA LEU A 177 -37.92 3.65 -14.15
C LEU A 177 -36.92 3.01 -15.12
N ILE A 178 -36.97 3.39 -16.40
CA ILE A 178 -36.02 3.00 -17.43
C ILE A 178 -35.33 4.27 -17.94
N VAL A 179 -34.01 4.38 -17.73
CA VAL A 179 -33.22 5.57 -18.10
C VAL A 179 -32.36 5.26 -19.31
N GLU A 180 -32.48 6.08 -20.35
CA GLU A 180 -31.52 6.06 -21.46
C GLU A 180 -30.17 6.64 -21.00
N VAL A 181 -29.09 5.91 -21.27
CA VAL A 181 -27.70 6.32 -20.99
C VAL A 181 -26.82 6.08 -22.20
N ASP A 182 -25.78 6.90 -22.36
CA ASP A 182 -24.85 6.80 -23.50
C ASP A 182 -24.09 5.46 -23.51
N ASP A 183 -23.66 5.00 -22.32
CA ASP A 183 -23.05 3.69 -22.12
C ASP A 183 -23.95 2.80 -21.24
N PRO A 184 -24.73 1.89 -21.84
CA PRO A 184 -25.61 1.01 -21.09
C PRO A 184 -24.88 -0.08 -20.30
N THR A 185 -23.55 -0.19 -20.43
CA THR A 185 -22.72 -1.10 -19.63
C THR A 185 -22.19 -0.50 -18.33
N SER A 186 -22.34 0.82 -18.13
CA SER A 186 -21.89 1.55 -16.93
C SER A 186 -22.97 1.70 -15.85
N GLY A 187 -24.23 1.37 -16.13
CA GLY A 187 -25.35 1.47 -15.17
C GLY A 187 -25.70 2.91 -14.78
N ILE A 188 -26.61 3.07 -13.81
CA ILE A 188 -27.00 4.37 -13.22
C ILE A 188 -26.87 4.35 -11.70
N VAL A 189 -26.63 5.52 -11.11
CA VAL A 189 -26.63 5.71 -9.65
C VAL A 189 -27.90 6.46 -9.24
N VAL A 190 -28.58 5.94 -8.22
CA VAL A 190 -29.77 6.55 -7.60
C VAL A 190 -29.59 6.57 -6.09
N ASP A 191 -30.20 7.55 -5.42
CA ASP A 191 -30.20 7.63 -3.95
C ASP A 191 -31.08 6.53 -3.33
N GLU A 192 -30.47 5.62 -2.59
CA GLU A 192 -31.14 4.50 -1.92
C GLU A 192 -32.19 4.94 -0.90
N THR A 193 -32.04 6.12 -0.30
CA THR A 193 -32.97 6.62 0.73
C THR A 193 -34.31 7.06 0.13
N VAL A 194 -34.34 7.25 -1.20
CA VAL A 194 -35.50 7.72 -1.97
C VAL A 194 -36.08 6.61 -2.86
N ALA A 195 -35.27 5.60 -3.21
CA ALA A 195 -35.67 4.53 -4.14
C ALA A 195 -36.66 3.54 -3.50
N THR A 196 -37.91 3.59 -3.94
CA THR A 196 -38.99 2.65 -3.58
C THR A 196 -39.44 1.79 -4.75
N ILE A 197 -39.05 2.14 -5.98
CA ILE A 197 -39.26 1.33 -7.19
C ILE A 197 -37.92 1.02 -7.88
N PRO A 198 -37.86 -0.02 -8.73
CA PRO A 198 -36.66 -0.32 -9.49
C PRO A 198 -36.33 0.75 -10.54
N ALA A 199 -35.03 0.99 -10.72
CA ALA A 199 -34.48 1.79 -11.80
C ALA A 199 -33.47 0.96 -12.61
N ILE A 200 -33.56 1.05 -13.93
CA ILE A 200 -32.66 0.36 -14.87
C ILE A 200 -32.16 1.33 -15.95
N SER A 201 -31.08 0.95 -16.63
CA SER A 201 -30.51 1.69 -17.76
C SER A 201 -30.52 0.89 -19.06
N ILE A 202 -30.77 1.57 -20.19
CA ILE A 202 -30.68 1.00 -21.55
C ILE A 202 -29.94 1.97 -22.49
N GLY A 203 -29.42 1.46 -23.61
CA GLY A 203 -28.64 2.25 -24.58
C GLY A 203 -29.51 3.13 -25.48
N PRO A 204 -28.92 4.14 -26.14
CA PRO A 204 -29.66 5.11 -26.95
C PRO A 204 -30.32 4.47 -28.18
N GLU A 205 -29.67 3.49 -28.81
CA GLU A 205 -30.24 2.78 -29.96
C GLU A 205 -31.48 1.95 -29.58
N ASP A 206 -31.43 1.28 -28.43
CA ASP A 206 -32.56 0.53 -27.90
C ASP A 206 -33.68 1.47 -27.44
N ALA A 207 -33.35 2.56 -26.74
CA ALA A 207 -34.33 3.56 -26.32
C ALA A 207 -35.04 4.21 -27.52
N ALA A 208 -34.31 4.53 -28.59
CA ALA A 208 -34.87 5.06 -29.83
C ALA A 208 -35.78 4.03 -30.53
N ALA A 209 -35.37 2.76 -30.59
CA ALA A 209 -36.19 1.69 -31.17
C ALA A 209 -37.48 1.43 -30.37
N VAL A 210 -37.41 1.49 -29.04
CA VAL A 210 -38.59 1.43 -28.18
C VAL A 210 -39.51 2.60 -28.49
N ARG A 211 -39.02 3.84 -28.44
CA ARG A 211 -39.84 5.04 -28.72
C ARG A 211 -40.52 4.97 -30.09
N GLY A 212 -39.78 4.60 -31.13
CA GLY A 212 -40.30 4.50 -32.50
C GLY A 212 -41.34 3.39 -32.72
N SER A 213 -41.43 2.41 -31.81
CA SER A 213 -42.38 1.29 -31.89
C SER A 213 -43.54 1.38 -30.88
N LEU A 214 -43.59 2.43 -30.06
CA LEU A 214 -44.63 2.60 -29.05
C LEU A 214 -46.00 2.82 -29.68
N THR A 215 -46.95 2.01 -29.24
CA THR A 215 -48.38 2.14 -29.54
C THR A 215 -49.20 2.03 -28.25
N THR A 216 -50.46 2.46 -28.27
CA THR A 216 -51.36 2.31 -27.12
C THR A 216 -51.46 0.85 -26.70
N GLY A 217 -51.16 0.56 -25.42
CA GLY A 217 -51.19 -0.81 -24.88
C GLY A 217 -49.87 -1.57 -25.04
N THR A 218 -48.79 -0.92 -25.46
CA THR A 218 -47.45 -1.52 -25.44
C THR A 218 -47.05 -1.89 -24.02
N THR A 219 -46.42 -3.06 -23.87
CA THR A 219 -45.96 -3.58 -22.58
C THR A 219 -44.49 -3.96 -22.66
N VAL A 220 -43.84 -4.01 -21.50
CA VAL A 220 -42.48 -4.52 -21.31
C VAL A 220 -42.51 -5.76 -20.42
N THR A 221 -41.70 -6.75 -20.78
CA THR A 221 -41.46 -7.97 -19.98
C THR A 221 -39.98 -8.03 -19.65
N PHE A 222 -39.66 -8.28 -18.38
CA PHE A 222 -38.28 -8.47 -17.91
C PHE A 222 -37.99 -9.97 -17.84
N SER A 223 -37.05 -10.44 -18.65
CA SER A 223 -36.91 -11.87 -18.88
C SER A 223 -36.07 -12.59 -17.84
N GLU A 224 -36.44 -13.84 -17.52
CA GLU A 224 -35.63 -14.73 -16.67
C GLU A 224 -34.31 -15.16 -17.35
N GLY A 225 -34.21 -14.99 -18.67
CA GLY A 225 -33.00 -15.27 -19.44
C GLY A 225 -31.94 -14.17 -19.39
N VAL A 226 -30.80 -14.47 -20.01
CA VAL A 226 -29.72 -13.50 -20.26
C VAL A 226 -29.45 -13.37 -21.76
N VAL A 227 -28.87 -12.25 -22.16
CA VAL A 227 -28.39 -11.97 -23.53
C VAL A 227 -26.89 -11.66 -23.47
N GLY A 228 -26.16 -12.08 -24.51
CA GLY A 228 -24.77 -11.68 -24.69
C GLY A 228 -24.71 -10.28 -25.30
N VAL A 229 -23.90 -9.41 -24.72
CA VAL A 229 -23.61 -8.06 -25.23
C VAL A 229 -22.09 -7.96 -25.40
N ASP A 230 -21.66 -7.51 -26.56
CA ASP A 230 -20.24 -7.31 -26.84
C ASP A 230 -19.70 -6.19 -25.95
N ALA A 231 -18.60 -6.44 -25.25
CA ALA A 231 -17.97 -5.44 -24.39
C ALA A 231 -17.04 -4.55 -25.23
N PRO A 232 -17.19 -3.22 -25.20
CA PRO A 232 -16.29 -2.32 -25.93
C PRO A 232 -14.81 -2.46 -25.54
N SER A 233 -14.54 -2.86 -24.29
CA SER A 233 -13.20 -3.09 -23.75
C SER A 233 -12.70 -4.54 -23.89
N ALA A 234 -13.39 -5.37 -24.67
CA ALA A 234 -13.09 -6.79 -24.86
C ALA A 234 -11.59 -7.06 -25.09
N GLY A 235 -11.00 -7.91 -24.24
CA GLY A 235 -9.61 -8.35 -24.37
C GLY A 235 -8.56 -7.31 -23.97
N LEU A 236 -8.97 -6.10 -23.55
CA LEU A 236 -8.07 -5.11 -22.96
C LEU A 236 -7.86 -5.40 -21.48
N VAL A 237 -6.71 -5.00 -20.93
CA VAL A 237 -6.49 -5.06 -19.47
C VAL A 237 -7.55 -4.22 -18.77
N SER A 238 -8.26 -4.82 -17.82
CA SER A 238 -9.31 -4.15 -17.05
C SER A 238 -8.74 -2.93 -16.35
N TRP A 239 -9.47 -1.81 -16.36
CA TRP A 239 -9.01 -0.54 -15.82
C TRP A 239 -8.59 -0.62 -14.34
N PHE A 240 -9.25 -1.48 -13.56
CA PHE A 240 -8.95 -1.70 -12.14
C PHE A 240 -7.75 -2.62 -11.91
N SER A 241 -7.26 -3.36 -12.91
CA SER A 241 -6.23 -4.39 -12.69
C SER A 241 -4.92 -3.74 -12.22
N SER A 242 -4.49 -4.06 -10.99
CA SER A 242 -3.26 -3.53 -10.40
C SER A 242 -2.01 -3.82 -11.25
N ALA A 243 -1.07 -2.88 -11.26
CA ALA A 243 0.22 -3.04 -11.92
C ALA A 243 1.32 -3.47 -10.93
N GLY A 244 2.32 -4.21 -11.43
CA GLY A 244 3.59 -4.44 -10.74
C GLY A 244 4.59 -3.29 -10.89
N PRO A 245 5.89 -3.58 -10.68
CA PRO A 245 6.48 -4.85 -10.24
C PRO A 245 6.34 -5.11 -8.71
N ASN A 246 7.01 -6.14 -8.20
CA ASN A 246 7.21 -6.33 -6.75
C ASN A 246 8.45 -5.56 -6.22
N ASP A 247 8.76 -5.71 -4.93
CA ASP A 247 9.87 -5.04 -4.24
C ASP A 247 11.27 -5.40 -4.74
N GLU A 248 11.42 -6.51 -5.44
CA GLU A 248 12.67 -6.95 -6.06
C GLU A 248 12.79 -6.52 -7.53
N LEU A 249 11.92 -5.61 -7.99
CA LEU A 249 11.77 -5.22 -9.40
C LEU A 249 11.43 -6.42 -10.32
N ALA A 250 10.86 -7.50 -9.76
CA ALA A 250 10.44 -8.65 -10.53
C ALA A 250 9.07 -8.41 -11.20
N LEU A 251 8.94 -8.83 -12.45
CA LEU A 251 7.72 -8.66 -13.23
C LEU A 251 6.50 -9.30 -12.55
N LYS A 252 5.48 -8.47 -12.30
CA LYS A 252 4.13 -8.84 -11.87
C LYS A 252 3.11 -7.99 -12.63
N PRO A 253 1.89 -8.50 -12.94
CA PRO A 253 1.47 -9.90 -12.77
C PRO A 253 2.28 -10.85 -13.65
N ASP A 254 2.15 -12.17 -13.45
CA ASP A 254 2.79 -13.17 -14.32
C ASP A 254 2.04 -13.29 -15.66
N VAL A 255 0.71 -13.27 -15.61
CA VAL A 255 -0.21 -13.39 -16.76
C VAL A 255 -1.51 -12.63 -16.49
N VAL A 256 -2.33 -12.44 -17.53
CA VAL A 256 -3.71 -11.97 -17.39
C VAL A 256 -4.73 -13.02 -17.84
N ALA A 257 -5.92 -12.95 -17.27
CA ALA A 257 -7.05 -13.81 -17.61
C ALA A 257 -8.38 -13.03 -17.51
N PRO A 258 -9.49 -13.53 -18.08
CA PRO A 258 -10.78 -12.87 -17.99
C PRO A 258 -11.20 -12.65 -16.54
N GLY A 259 -11.37 -11.38 -16.15
CA GLY A 259 -11.76 -10.98 -14.79
C GLY A 259 -12.76 -9.83 -14.76
N GLY A 260 -12.97 -9.10 -15.85
CA GLY A 260 -14.04 -8.11 -15.97
C GLY A 260 -15.35 -8.75 -16.46
N ASN A 261 -16.47 -8.44 -15.80
CA ASN A 261 -17.82 -8.86 -16.18
C ASN A 261 -17.98 -10.39 -16.30
N ILE A 262 -17.53 -11.12 -15.29
CA ILE A 262 -17.57 -12.58 -15.25
C ILE A 262 -18.89 -13.05 -14.61
N TRP A 263 -19.66 -13.82 -15.38
CA TRP A 263 -20.90 -14.43 -14.91
C TRP A 263 -20.61 -15.71 -14.13
N SER A 264 -20.89 -15.72 -12.83
CA SER A 264 -20.62 -16.87 -11.96
C SER A 264 -21.71 -17.07 -10.90
N SER A 265 -21.55 -18.11 -10.07
CA SER A 265 -22.48 -18.46 -8.99
C SER A 265 -22.46 -17.44 -7.84
N ARG A 266 -23.63 -17.18 -7.26
CA ARG A 266 -23.83 -16.36 -6.05
C ARG A 266 -24.65 -17.14 -5.00
N PRO A 267 -24.63 -16.75 -3.72
CA PRO A 267 -25.50 -17.35 -2.69
C PRO A 267 -26.97 -17.33 -3.10
N ILE A 268 -27.66 -18.46 -2.96
CA ILE A 268 -29.04 -18.67 -3.44
C ILE A 268 -30.04 -17.78 -2.68
N ASP A 269 -29.76 -17.52 -1.41
CA ASP A 269 -30.66 -16.77 -0.50
C ASP A 269 -30.85 -15.30 -0.93
N ASN A 270 -30.03 -14.80 -1.86
CA ASN A 270 -30.15 -13.45 -2.43
C ASN A 270 -31.12 -13.39 -3.63
N GLY A 271 -31.87 -14.46 -3.91
CA GLY A 271 -32.86 -14.52 -5.00
C GLY A 271 -32.26 -14.56 -6.42
N ARG A 272 -30.93 -14.48 -6.56
CA ARG A 272 -30.20 -14.57 -7.82
C ARG A 272 -29.02 -15.54 -7.66
N PRO A 273 -29.14 -16.82 -8.07
CA PRO A 273 -28.10 -17.83 -7.88
C PRO A 273 -26.86 -17.60 -8.75
N ARG A 274 -26.90 -16.61 -9.65
CA ARG A 274 -25.80 -16.21 -10.53
C ARG A 274 -25.79 -14.69 -10.69
N GLY A 275 -24.65 -14.14 -11.07
CA GLY A 275 -24.51 -12.73 -11.42
C GLY A 275 -23.15 -12.40 -12.01
N LEU A 276 -23.04 -11.20 -12.55
CA LEU A 276 -21.77 -10.62 -12.99
C LEU A 276 -20.96 -10.14 -11.78
N GLU A 277 -19.66 -10.36 -11.81
CA GLU A 277 -18.69 -9.75 -10.90
C GLU A 277 -17.45 -9.36 -11.71
N SER A 278 -16.74 -8.34 -11.22
CA SER A 278 -15.50 -7.86 -11.83
C SER A 278 -14.38 -7.81 -10.81
N GLY A 279 -13.19 -8.27 -11.19
CA GLY A 279 -11.99 -8.20 -10.35
C GLY A 279 -10.90 -9.15 -10.81
N THR A 280 -9.65 -8.87 -10.42
CA THR A 280 -8.56 -9.86 -10.53
C THR A 280 -8.86 -11.11 -9.71
N SER A 281 -9.71 -11.00 -8.70
CA SER A 281 -10.35 -12.11 -7.97
C SER A 281 -11.10 -13.10 -8.86
N MET A 282 -11.62 -12.66 -10.02
CA MET A 282 -12.32 -13.51 -11.00
C MET A 282 -11.37 -14.03 -12.08
N ALA A 283 -10.27 -13.31 -12.35
CA ALA A 283 -9.21 -13.77 -13.24
C ALA A 283 -8.38 -14.92 -12.63
N ALA A 284 -7.98 -14.80 -11.35
CA ALA A 284 -7.19 -15.81 -10.64
C ALA A 284 -7.76 -17.25 -10.74
N PRO A 285 -9.06 -17.50 -10.51
CA PRO A 285 -9.60 -18.86 -10.61
C PRO A 285 -9.60 -19.44 -12.04
N HIS A 286 -9.61 -18.61 -13.09
CA HIS A 286 -9.40 -19.10 -14.46
C HIS A 286 -7.99 -19.70 -14.62
N VAL A 287 -6.97 -19.03 -14.06
CA VAL A 287 -5.59 -19.52 -14.11
C VAL A 287 -5.36 -20.70 -13.16
N ALA A 288 -6.03 -20.73 -12.00
CA ALA A 288 -6.03 -21.91 -11.13
C ALA A 288 -6.63 -23.14 -11.86
N GLY A 289 -7.71 -22.94 -12.62
CA GLY A 289 -8.27 -23.97 -13.49
C GLY A 289 -7.30 -24.39 -14.60
N ALA A 290 -6.62 -23.44 -15.23
CA ALA A 290 -5.59 -23.73 -16.23
C ALA A 290 -4.42 -24.54 -15.66
N ALA A 291 -3.93 -24.19 -14.47
CA ALA A 291 -2.91 -24.95 -13.75
C ALA A 291 -3.37 -26.39 -13.47
N ALA A 292 -4.61 -26.58 -13.01
CA ALA A 292 -5.16 -27.91 -12.78
C ALA A 292 -5.25 -28.76 -14.07
N LEU A 293 -5.59 -28.13 -15.20
CA LEU A 293 -5.60 -28.82 -16.51
C LEU A 293 -4.20 -29.18 -16.99
N ILE A 294 -3.20 -28.31 -16.77
CA ILE A 294 -1.79 -28.61 -17.04
C ILE A 294 -1.33 -29.81 -16.21
N LEU A 295 -1.59 -29.80 -14.90
CA LEU A 295 -1.26 -30.92 -14.00
C LEU A 295 -1.99 -32.22 -14.39
N GLN A 296 -3.23 -32.12 -14.88
CA GLN A 296 -3.96 -33.29 -15.38
C GLN A 296 -3.33 -33.88 -16.65
N ALA A 297 -2.87 -33.02 -17.56
CA ALA A 297 -2.22 -33.45 -18.80
C ALA A 297 -0.79 -33.96 -18.58
N HIS A 298 -0.10 -33.42 -17.58
CA HIS A 298 1.29 -33.71 -17.21
C HIS A 298 1.36 -34.23 -15.76
N PRO A 299 0.84 -35.44 -15.48
CA PRO A 299 0.72 -35.96 -14.11
C PRO A 299 2.08 -36.19 -13.44
N GLU A 300 3.18 -36.26 -14.19
CA GLU A 300 4.54 -36.29 -13.65
C GLU A 300 4.92 -35.01 -12.89
N LEU A 301 4.23 -33.90 -13.13
CA LEU A 301 4.43 -32.64 -12.41
C LEU A 301 3.82 -32.66 -11.01
N VAL A 302 2.74 -33.43 -10.80
CA VAL A 302 2.10 -33.62 -9.48
C VAL A 302 3.01 -34.40 -8.53
N GLU A 303 3.91 -35.22 -9.06
CA GLU A 303 4.87 -36.00 -8.29
C GLU A 303 6.20 -35.26 -8.05
N ARG A 304 6.31 -33.99 -8.50
CA ARG A 304 7.45 -33.12 -8.16
C ARG A 304 7.17 -32.42 -6.83
N ASP A 305 7.86 -32.84 -5.79
CA ASP A 305 7.75 -32.25 -4.44
C ASP A 305 8.78 -31.12 -4.23
N ASP A 306 8.81 -30.15 -5.15
CA ASP A 306 9.69 -28.97 -5.10
C ASP A 306 9.17 -27.81 -5.98
N LEU A 307 9.95 -26.74 -6.08
CA LEU A 307 9.66 -25.61 -6.98
C LEU A 307 9.63 -26.00 -8.46
N GLY A 308 10.11 -27.19 -8.84
CA GLY A 308 10.06 -27.70 -10.20
C GLY A 308 8.65 -27.97 -10.70
N ALA A 309 7.65 -28.18 -9.82
CA ALA A 309 6.24 -28.20 -10.20
C ALA A 309 5.74 -26.80 -10.56
N TYR A 310 6.02 -25.81 -9.69
CA TYR A 310 5.69 -24.41 -9.91
C TYR A 310 6.32 -23.88 -11.20
N GLU A 311 7.63 -24.05 -11.39
CA GLU A 311 8.35 -23.59 -12.58
C GLU A 311 7.77 -24.22 -13.85
N ALA A 312 7.47 -25.52 -13.83
CA ALA A 312 6.89 -26.25 -14.95
C ALA A 312 5.51 -25.72 -15.37
N VAL A 313 4.66 -25.35 -14.41
CA VAL A 313 3.35 -24.74 -14.70
C VAL A 313 3.52 -23.28 -15.13
N ALA A 314 4.37 -22.53 -14.45
CA ALA A 314 4.56 -21.11 -14.67
C ALA A 314 5.20 -20.80 -16.02
N TRP A 315 6.21 -21.56 -16.47
CA TRP A 315 6.79 -21.33 -17.80
C TRP A 315 5.77 -21.60 -18.90
N ARG A 316 4.92 -22.62 -18.77
CA ARG A 316 3.88 -22.96 -19.76
C ARG A 316 2.87 -21.85 -19.91
N LEU A 317 2.39 -21.32 -18.80
CA LEU A 317 1.43 -20.22 -18.78
C LEU A 317 2.04 -18.93 -19.34
N ARG A 318 3.28 -18.60 -18.95
CA ARG A 318 3.96 -17.38 -19.38
C ARG A 318 4.38 -17.44 -20.84
N SER A 319 5.04 -18.51 -21.27
CA SER A 319 5.67 -18.54 -22.59
C SER A 319 4.70 -18.71 -23.76
N THR A 320 3.50 -19.20 -23.48
CA THR A 320 2.43 -19.39 -24.47
C THR A 320 1.39 -18.29 -24.46
N ALA A 321 1.43 -17.38 -23.48
CA ALA A 321 0.50 -16.26 -23.39
C ALA A 321 0.57 -15.35 -24.63
N THR A 322 -0.53 -14.66 -24.92
CA THR A 322 -0.62 -13.69 -26.02
C THR A 322 -0.62 -12.27 -25.46
N PRO A 323 0.31 -11.39 -25.86
CA PRO A 323 0.25 -9.98 -25.52
C PRO A 323 -1.09 -9.36 -25.93
N VAL A 324 -1.68 -8.56 -25.06
CA VAL A 324 -2.93 -7.85 -25.33
C VAL A 324 -2.68 -6.41 -25.79
N PRO A 325 -3.59 -5.82 -26.59
CA PRO A 325 -3.49 -4.42 -27.00
C PRO A 325 -3.54 -3.46 -25.80
N ARG A 326 -2.91 -2.29 -25.94
CA ARG A 326 -2.94 -1.23 -24.94
C ARG A 326 -4.36 -0.72 -24.69
N ALA A 327 -4.75 -0.65 -23.42
CA ALA A 327 -5.99 0.00 -23.03
C ALA A 327 -5.91 1.52 -23.28
N GLY A 328 -6.95 2.12 -23.88
CA GLY A 328 -6.99 3.56 -24.17
C GLY A 328 -6.33 4.00 -25.48
N ALA A 329 -5.74 3.08 -26.26
CA ALA A 329 -5.22 3.36 -27.62
C ALA A 329 -6.33 3.55 -28.69
N GLY A 330 -7.61 3.55 -28.27
CA GLY A 330 -8.74 3.58 -29.19
C GLY A 330 -8.77 2.32 -30.08
N ASN A 331 -8.93 2.50 -31.39
CA ASN A 331 -8.95 1.40 -32.36
C ASN A 331 -7.54 0.99 -32.86
N ASP A 332 -6.47 1.60 -32.34
CA ASP A 332 -5.11 1.22 -32.71
C ASP A 332 -4.67 -0.01 -31.91
N ALA A 333 -4.96 -1.19 -32.47
CA ALA A 333 -4.67 -2.48 -31.85
C ALA A 333 -3.19 -2.93 -32.01
N THR A 334 -2.29 -2.04 -32.46
CA THR A 334 -0.93 -2.44 -32.84
C THR A 334 0.09 -2.37 -31.71
N GLU A 335 -0.12 -1.53 -30.69
CA GLU A 335 0.78 -1.39 -29.54
C GLU A 335 0.38 -2.33 -28.38
N PRO A 336 1.28 -3.21 -27.91
CA PRO A 336 1.02 -4.03 -26.72
C PRO A 336 0.97 -3.20 -25.43
N GLU A 337 0.08 -3.58 -24.51
CA GLU A 337 -0.01 -3.01 -23.16
C GLU A 337 1.31 -3.20 -22.37
N ALA A 338 1.59 -2.35 -21.39
CA ALA A 338 2.79 -2.44 -20.57
C ALA A 338 2.89 -3.82 -19.89
N VAL A 339 4.09 -4.44 -19.93
CA VAL A 339 4.31 -5.76 -19.30
C VAL A 339 3.98 -5.76 -17.81
N VAL A 340 4.19 -4.65 -17.09
CA VAL A 340 3.82 -4.53 -15.67
C VAL A 340 2.31 -4.51 -15.40
N ARG A 341 1.48 -4.42 -16.44
CA ARG A 341 0.02 -4.52 -16.35
C ARG A 341 -0.52 -5.86 -16.84
N GLN A 342 0.16 -6.50 -17.79
CA GLN A 342 -0.31 -7.74 -18.42
C GLN A 342 0.55 -9.00 -18.16
N GLY A 343 1.73 -8.83 -17.56
CA GLY A 343 2.73 -9.89 -17.44
C GLY A 343 3.13 -10.41 -18.82
N ALA A 344 3.12 -11.73 -18.97
CA ALA A 344 3.37 -12.37 -20.25
C ALA A 344 2.20 -12.24 -21.26
N GLY A 345 1.03 -11.78 -20.82
CA GLY A 345 -0.18 -11.61 -21.63
C GLY A 345 -1.32 -12.53 -21.24
N LEU A 346 -2.34 -12.60 -22.11
CA LEU A 346 -3.54 -13.42 -21.93
C LEU A 346 -3.22 -14.91 -22.01
N VAL A 347 -3.61 -15.65 -20.97
CA VAL A 347 -3.40 -17.11 -20.89
C VAL A 347 -4.04 -17.85 -22.07
N ALA A 348 -3.32 -18.83 -22.61
CA ALA A 348 -3.80 -19.73 -23.66
C ALA A 348 -3.64 -21.19 -23.23
N VAL A 349 -4.68 -21.72 -22.59
CA VAL A 349 -4.66 -23.01 -21.87
C VAL A 349 -4.34 -24.18 -22.80
N ASP A 350 -4.90 -24.18 -24.01
CA ASP A 350 -4.67 -25.19 -25.05
C ASP A 350 -3.20 -25.25 -25.48
N ARG A 351 -2.57 -24.09 -25.67
CA ARG A 351 -1.14 -23.98 -25.99
C ARG A 351 -0.26 -24.32 -24.79
N ALA A 352 -0.59 -23.85 -23.60
CA ALA A 352 0.17 -24.15 -22.38
C ALA A 352 0.26 -25.67 -22.11
N ILE A 353 -0.85 -26.40 -22.31
CA ILE A 353 -0.91 -27.86 -22.16
C ILE A 353 -0.04 -28.56 -23.19
N THR A 354 -0.01 -28.08 -24.44
CA THR A 354 0.68 -28.76 -25.56
C THR A 354 2.12 -28.28 -25.78
N ALA A 355 2.57 -27.24 -25.07
CA ALA A 355 3.89 -26.66 -25.26
C ALA A 355 5.01 -27.69 -25.05
N THR A 356 6.00 -27.66 -25.94
CA THR A 356 7.13 -28.61 -25.92
C THR A 356 8.47 -27.93 -25.70
N THR A 357 8.56 -26.62 -25.89
CA THR A 357 9.81 -25.87 -25.71
C THR A 357 9.71 -24.98 -24.47
N GLU A 358 10.56 -25.26 -23.50
CA GLU A 358 10.66 -24.56 -22.22
C GLU A 358 11.78 -23.51 -22.29
N PRO A 359 11.48 -22.22 -22.10
CA PRO A 359 12.49 -21.19 -21.86
C PRO A 359 12.89 -21.15 -20.38
N VAL A 360 14.21 -21.16 -20.12
CA VAL A 360 14.79 -21.02 -18.77
C VAL A 360 15.80 -19.85 -18.76
N PRO A 361 15.55 -18.77 -18.01
CA PRO A 361 14.32 -18.49 -17.27
C PRO A 361 13.16 -18.14 -18.21
N SER A 362 11.92 -18.28 -17.74
CA SER A 362 10.73 -17.93 -18.54
C SER A 362 10.27 -16.47 -18.38
N VAL A 363 11.03 -15.66 -17.64
CA VAL A 363 10.88 -14.19 -17.46
C VAL A 363 12.27 -13.61 -17.24
N LEU A 364 12.56 -12.43 -17.80
CA LEU A 364 13.83 -11.73 -17.64
C LEU A 364 13.64 -10.40 -16.89
N ASN A 365 14.09 -10.37 -15.64
CA ASN A 365 14.18 -9.11 -14.89
C ASN A 365 15.56 -8.49 -15.16
N LEU A 366 15.56 -7.30 -15.75
CA LEU A 366 16.77 -6.63 -16.24
C LEU A 366 17.42 -5.74 -15.17
N GLY A 367 16.67 -5.38 -14.13
CA GLY A 367 17.11 -4.41 -13.14
C GLY A 367 17.12 -2.99 -13.70
N GLU A 368 17.93 -2.13 -13.10
CA GLU A 368 18.05 -0.73 -13.48
C GLU A 368 19.07 -0.54 -14.61
N ALA A 369 18.71 0.21 -15.64
CA ALA A 369 19.55 0.37 -16.83
C ALA A 369 20.88 1.09 -16.54
N HIS A 370 20.95 1.92 -15.50
CA HIS A 370 22.19 2.60 -15.12
C HIS A 370 23.29 1.62 -14.64
N GLU A 371 22.91 0.48 -14.08
CA GLU A 371 23.84 -0.60 -13.69
C GLU A 371 24.39 -1.37 -14.91
N HIS A 372 23.76 -1.18 -16.08
CA HIS A 372 24.03 -1.91 -17.30
C HIS A 372 24.18 -0.94 -18.50
N PRO A 373 25.20 -0.06 -18.52
CA PRO A 373 25.34 1.00 -19.53
C PRO A 373 25.57 0.49 -20.97
N HIS A 374 25.84 -0.81 -21.14
CA HIS A 374 26.00 -1.48 -22.43
C HIS A 374 24.92 -2.53 -22.69
N GLY A 375 23.82 -2.48 -21.95
CA GLY A 375 22.74 -3.46 -21.99
C GLY A 375 22.92 -4.58 -20.96
N ALA A 376 21.79 -5.13 -20.52
CA ALA A 376 21.71 -6.23 -19.60
C ALA A 376 21.98 -7.54 -20.34
N THR A 377 23.11 -8.20 -20.03
CA THR A 377 23.41 -9.54 -20.57
C THR A 377 22.65 -10.59 -19.77
N ARG A 378 21.93 -11.49 -20.45
CA ARG A 378 21.16 -12.59 -19.87
C ARG A 378 21.39 -13.88 -20.67
N SER A 379 21.53 -15.01 -19.97
CA SER A 379 21.51 -16.33 -20.60
C SER A 379 20.07 -16.84 -20.65
N LEU A 380 19.65 -17.28 -21.84
CA LEU A 380 18.36 -17.93 -22.09
C LEU A 380 18.62 -19.34 -22.63
N THR A 381 18.18 -20.35 -21.89
CA THR A 381 18.21 -21.74 -22.35
C THR A 381 16.85 -22.12 -22.92
N LEU A 382 16.83 -22.66 -24.14
CA LEU A 382 15.65 -23.28 -24.74
C LEU A 382 15.78 -24.80 -24.63
N ALA A 383 14.89 -25.43 -23.88
CA ALA A 383 14.82 -26.88 -23.71
C ALA A 383 13.65 -27.46 -24.51
N ASN A 384 13.95 -28.34 -25.47
CA ASN A 384 12.95 -28.97 -26.33
C ASN A 384 12.62 -30.37 -25.80
N HIS A 385 11.40 -30.54 -25.30
CA HIS A 385 10.86 -31.79 -24.77
C HIS A 385 10.23 -32.70 -25.84
N SER A 386 10.20 -32.26 -27.10
CA SER A 386 9.71 -33.08 -28.20
C SER A 386 10.77 -34.06 -28.73
N SER A 387 10.32 -35.03 -29.53
CA SER A 387 11.19 -36.02 -30.19
C SER A 387 11.80 -35.53 -31.51
N THR A 388 11.57 -34.27 -31.88
CA THR A 388 12.04 -33.67 -33.14
C THR A 388 12.77 -32.37 -32.87
N PRO A 389 13.89 -32.08 -33.57
CA PRO A 389 14.53 -30.78 -33.43
C PRO A 389 13.59 -29.67 -33.94
N VAL A 390 13.67 -28.49 -33.33
CA VAL A 390 12.91 -27.31 -33.74
C VAL A 390 13.88 -26.16 -33.98
N THR A 391 13.73 -25.46 -35.10
CA THR A 391 14.49 -24.25 -35.40
C THR A 391 13.60 -23.04 -35.21
N TYR A 392 14.13 -22.01 -34.56
CA TYR A 392 13.44 -20.77 -34.26
C TYR A 392 14.16 -19.59 -34.90
N THR A 393 13.40 -18.66 -35.48
CA THR A 393 13.85 -17.28 -35.71
C THR A 393 13.62 -16.49 -34.43
N LEU A 394 14.63 -15.76 -34.00
CA LEU A 394 14.60 -14.93 -32.80
C LEU A 394 14.34 -13.47 -33.19
N ASP A 395 13.41 -12.84 -32.48
CA ASP A 395 13.02 -11.44 -32.61
C ASP A 395 12.59 -10.91 -31.24
N HIS A 396 12.16 -9.66 -31.15
CA HIS A 396 11.48 -9.12 -29.99
C HIS A 396 10.23 -8.32 -30.36
N THR A 397 9.43 -8.02 -29.36
CA THR A 397 8.30 -7.10 -29.48
C THR A 397 8.27 -6.24 -28.24
N ASP A 398 8.30 -4.92 -28.41
CA ASP A 398 8.21 -3.99 -27.30
C ASP A 398 6.78 -3.82 -26.81
N ALA A 399 6.65 -3.55 -25.51
CA ALA A 399 5.45 -3.04 -24.88
C ALA A 399 5.58 -1.55 -24.62
N VAL A 400 4.45 -0.86 -24.41
CA VAL A 400 4.51 0.54 -23.97
C VAL A 400 5.19 0.67 -22.60
N SER A 401 6.05 1.68 -22.48
CA SER A 401 6.69 2.03 -21.21
C SER A 401 5.75 2.87 -20.33
N VAL A 402 5.79 2.66 -19.02
CA VAL A 402 5.02 3.45 -18.05
C VAL A 402 5.93 4.03 -16.96
N PRO A 403 5.63 5.21 -16.40
CA PRO A 403 6.37 5.74 -15.26
C PRO A 403 6.17 4.88 -14.00
N ALA A 404 7.26 4.67 -13.24
CA ALA A 404 7.17 4.11 -11.89
C ALA A 404 6.57 5.11 -10.89
N GLU A 405 6.67 6.42 -11.17
CA GLU A 405 6.12 7.47 -10.33
C GLU A 405 4.59 7.39 -10.27
N VAL A 406 4.03 7.29 -9.06
CA VAL A 406 2.58 7.35 -8.84
C VAL A 406 2.02 8.75 -9.15
N TYR A 407 0.80 8.79 -9.70
CA TYR A 407 0.09 10.00 -10.17
C TYR A 407 0.67 10.72 -11.39
N SER A 408 1.63 10.11 -12.08
CA SER A 408 2.12 10.61 -13.37
C SER A 408 1.22 10.11 -14.52
N SER A 409 1.14 10.89 -15.61
CA SER A 409 0.40 10.46 -16.79
C SER A 409 1.03 9.20 -17.38
N GLN A 410 0.26 8.15 -17.61
CA GLN A 410 0.74 6.89 -18.21
C GLN A 410 1.06 7.01 -19.72
N ASP A 411 1.05 8.22 -20.28
CA ASP A 411 1.28 8.46 -21.69
C ASP A 411 2.76 8.66 -22.02
N GLY A 412 3.20 7.99 -23.08
CA GLY A 412 4.51 8.17 -23.69
C GLY A 412 5.16 6.84 -24.07
N ALA A 413 5.01 6.43 -25.33
CA ALA A 413 5.92 5.46 -25.91
C ALA A 413 7.32 6.09 -25.99
N THR A 414 8.30 5.43 -25.37
CA THR A 414 9.71 5.70 -25.68
C THR A 414 10.09 4.88 -26.91
N GLY A 415 11.27 5.13 -27.48
CA GLY A 415 11.76 4.31 -28.60
C GLY A 415 11.82 2.81 -28.23
N PRO A 416 12.04 1.93 -29.22
CA PRO A 416 12.16 0.51 -28.97
C PRO A 416 13.39 0.19 -28.11
N ALA A 417 13.35 -0.93 -27.39
CA ALA A 417 14.57 -1.52 -26.85
C ALA A 417 15.45 -2.04 -28.01
N THR A 418 16.69 -2.44 -27.70
CA THR A 418 17.51 -3.18 -28.68
C THR A 418 17.91 -4.53 -28.11
N VAL A 419 17.81 -5.58 -28.92
CA VAL A 419 18.06 -6.97 -28.53
C VAL A 419 19.08 -7.59 -29.48
N SER A 420 20.19 -8.11 -28.93
CA SER A 420 21.33 -8.58 -29.74
C SER A 420 21.04 -9.78 -30.64
N THR A 421 19.96 -10.51 -30.40
CA THR A 421 19.60 -11.75 -31.11
C THR A 421 18.57 -11.55 -32.21
N ASP A 422 18.09 -10.32 -32.45
CA ASP A 422 17.08 -10.07 -33.47
C ASP A 422 17.55 -10.49 -34.87
N GLY A 423 16.64 -11.16 -35.60
CA GLY A 423 16.90 -11.67 -36.94
C GLY A 423 17.85 -12.87 -37.00
N THR A 424 18.29 -13.39 -35.84
CA THR A 424 19.11 -14.61 -35.78
C THR A 424 18.23 -15.86 -35.76
N THR A 425 18.84 -17.04 -35.94
CA THR A 425 18.15 -18.32 -35.85
C THR A 425 18.88 -19.26 -34.90
N VAL A 426 18.12 -20.12 -34.22
CA VAL A 426 18.65 -21.11 -33.28
C VAL A 426 17.94 -22.45 -33.49
N THR A 427 18.70 -23.54 -33.55
CA THR A 427 18.14 -24.89 -33.58
C THR A 427 18.28 -25.54 -32.20
N VAL A 428 17.16 -26.02 -31.68
CA VAL A 428 17.09 -26.77 -30.41
C VAL A 428 16.94 -28.26 -30.74
N PRO A 429 17.94 -29.11 -30.39
CA PRO A 429 17.88 -30.55 -30.67
C PRO A 429 16.66 -31.22 -30.06
N ALA A 430 16.21 -32.34 -30.64
CA ALA A 430 15.18 -33.19 -30.03
C ALA A 430 15.61 -33.65 -28.63
N SER A 431 14.74 -33.50 -27.64
CA SER A 431 15.02 -33.87 -26.24
C SER A 431 16.33 -33.25 -25.70
N GLY A 432 16.69 -32.07 -26.21
CA GLY A 432 17.94 -31.39 -25.94
C GLY A 432 17.74 -29.92 -25.58
N VAL A 433 18.85 -29.24 -25.31
CA VAL A 433 18.86 -27.83 -24.91
C VAL A 433 19.81 -27.03 -25.80
N THR A 434 19.51 -25.76 -26.00
CA THR A 434 20.42 -24.79 -26.60
C THR A 434 20.42 -23.51 -25.76
N GLU A 435 21.61 -23.02 -25.45
CA GLU A 435 21.81 -21.76 -24.72
C GLU A 435 22.02 -20.60 -25.70
N VAL A 436 21.38 -19.47 -25.42
CA VAL A 436 21.45 -18.24 -26.19
C VAL A 436 21.81 -17.10 -25.23
N GLU A 437 22.91 -16.41 -25.50
CA GLU A 437 23.27 -15.18 -24.79
C GLU A 437 22.57 -14.00 -25.46
N VAL A 438 21.82 -13.22 -24.67
CA VAL A 438 21.04 -12.08 -25.13
C VAL A 438 21.49 -10.82 -24.39
N VAL A 439 21.76 -9.75 -25.12
CA VAL A 439 21.98 -8.41 -24.56
C VAL A 439 20.77 -7.56 -24.88
N ILE A 440 20.11 -7.06 -23.84
CA ILE A 440 18.94 -6.18 -23.95
C ILE A 440 19.32 -4.78 -23.46
N THR A 441 19.26 -3.79 -24.34
CA THR A 441 19.57 -2.39 -24.00
C THR A 441 18.28 -1.59 -23.91
N ALA A 442 18.16 -0.80 -22.84
CA ALA A 442 17.02 0.08 -22.64
C ALA A 442 16.86 1.08 -23.81
N PRO A 443 15.62 1.54 -24.08
CA PRO A 443 15.37 2.56 -25.08
C PRO A 443 16.26 3.80 -24.93
N GLU A 444 16.76 4.32 -26.06
CA GLU A 444 17.57 5.53 -26.06
C GLU A 444 16.78 6.72 -25.46
N GLY A 445 17.36 7.41 -24.49
CA GLY A 445 16.74 8.56 -23.85
C GLY A 445 15.60 8.23 -22.89
N ILE A 446 15.44 6.97 -22.47
CA ILE A 446 14.46 6.60 -21.44
C ILE A 446 14.74 7.36 -20.14
N ALA A 447 13.68 7.92 -19.53
CA ALA A 447 13.82 8.66 -18.29
C ALA A 447 14.00 7.74 -17.07
N ASP A 448 14.67 8.28 -16.05
CA ASP A 448 14.85 7.66 -14.74
C ASP A 448 13.51 7.15 -14.16
N GLY A 449 13.46 5.88 -13.79
CA GLY A 449 12.28 5.21 -13.23
C GLY A 449 11.18 4.85 -14.22
N ARG A 450 11.33 5.04 -15.53
CA ARG A 450 10.34 4.50 -16.48
C ARG A 450 10.49 2.98 -16.62
N LEU A 451 9.42 2.25 -16.40
CA LEU A 451 9.35 0.81 -16.56
C LEU A 451 9.18 0.50 -18.05
N TYR A 452 10.16 -0.17 -18.65
CA TYR A 452 10.12 -0.63 -20.05
C TYR A 452 10.16 -2.15 -20.11
N GLY A 453 9.67 -2.71 -21.20
CA GLY A 453 9.66 -4.15 -21.36
C GLY A 453 9.09 -4.58 -22.70
N GLY A 454 8.97 -5.88 -22.85
CA GLY A 454 8.51 -6.52 -24.07
C GLY A 454 8.66 -8.03 -23.96
N TRP A 455 8.76 -8.70 -25.10
CA TRP A 455 8.99 -10.13 -25.19
C TRP A 455 10.14 -10.43 -26.13
N LEU A 456 11.03 -11.33 -25.72
CA LEU A 456 11.80 -12.10 -26.69
C LEU A 456 10.85 -13.11 -27.34
N VAL A 457 10.88 -13.20 -28.67
CA VAL A 457 9.97 -14.03 -29.46
C VAL A 457 10.78 -15.03 -30.27
N ALA A 458 10.61 -16.31 -29.98
CA ALA A 458 11.14 -17.40 -30.77
C ALA A 458 10.02 -17.99 -31.65
N THR A 459 10.06 -17.67 -32.94
CA THR A 459 9.06 -18.13 -33.92
C THR A 459 9.59 -19.37 -34.64
N PRO A 460 8.90 -20.52 -34.58
CA PRO A 460 9.39 -21.74 -35.20
C PRO A 460 9.37 -21.64 -36.73
N THR A 461 10.39 -22.20 -37.39
CA THR A 461 10.51 -22.24 -38.87
C THR A 461 10.00 -23.56 -39.45
N ASP A 462 9.83 -23.62 -40.79
CA ASP A 462 9.67 -24.85 -41.57
C ASP A 462 8.43 -25.73 -41.27
N GLY A 463 7.24 -25.12 -41.18
CA GLY A 463 5.97 -25.86 -41.10
C GLY A 463 5.69 -26.50 -39.73
N ALA A 464 6.48 -26.17 -38.72
CA ALA A 464 6.15 -26.38 -37.33
C ALA A 464 4.87 -25.59 -36.94
N ASP A 465 4.13 -26.10 -35.96
CA ASP A 465 2.88 -25.49 -35.49
C ASP A 465 3.09 -24.01 -35.13
N PRO A 466 2.38 -23.04 -35.76
CA PRO A 466 2.42 -21.64 -35.36
C PRO A 466 2.02 -21.42 -33.89
N GLY A 467 1.31 -22.37 -33.27
CA GLY A 467 1.04 -22.42 -31.83
C GLY A 467 2.28 -22.66 -30.96
N ALA A 468 3.42 -23.05 -31.54
CA ALA A 468 4.69 -23.33 -30.85
C ALA A 468 5.62 -22.10 -30.75
N VAL A 469 5.12 -20.88 -31.01
CA VAL A 469 5.84 -19.65 -30.69
C VAL A 469 6.09 -19.57 -29.19
N VAL A 470 7.36 -19.38 -28.81
CA VAL A 470 7.77 -19.20 -27.42
C VAL A 470 8.02 -17.72 -27.18
N ARG A 471 7.42 -17.16 -26.14
CA ARG A 471 7.64 -15.78 -25.70
C ARG A 471 8.31 -15.77 -24.33
N VAL A 472 9.22 -14.83 -24.10
CA VAL A 472 9.85 -14.62 -22.79
C VAL A 472 9.72 -13.14 -22.46
N PRO A 473 8.80 -12.74 -21.56
CA PRO A 473 8.67 -11.33 -21.21
C PRO A 473 9.92 -10.84 -20.48
N PHE A 474 10.29 -9.59 -20.71
CA PHE A 474 11.34 -8.90 -19.98
C PHE A 474 10.85 -7.57 -19.42
N LEU A 475 11.42 -7.17 -18.28
CA LEU A 475 11.13 -5.91 -17.59
C LEU A 475 12.45 -5.28 -17.15
N GLY A 476 12.62 -3.99 -17.45
CA GLY A 476 13.69 -3.17 -16.90
C GLY A 476 13.19 -1.81 -16.41
N VAL A 477 14.03 -1.17 -15.60
CA VAL A 477 13.82 0.21 -15.14
C VAL A 477 14.77 1.12 -15.90
N GLY A 478 14.23 2.17 -16.51
CA GLY A 478 15.00 3.19 -17.21
C GLY A 478 15.87 3.97 -16.24
N GLY A 479 17.15 4.17 -16.59
CA GLY A 479 18.09 4.93 -15.79
C GLY A 479 18.22 4.42 -14.34
N ASP A 480 18.05 5.34 -13.39
CA ASP A 480 18.18 5.13 -11.94
C ASP A 480 16.88 5.48 -11.23
N LEU A 481 16.28 4.50 -10.53
CA LEU A 481 15.01 4.66 -9.85
C LEU A 481 15.07 5.67 -8.70
N SER A 482 16.23 5.85 -8.06
CA SER A 482 16.41 6.85 -7.00
C SER A 482 16.27 8.28 -7.51
N ARG A 483 16.43 8.48 -8.82
CA ARG A 483 16.31 9.78 -9.49
C ARG A 483 14.92 10.03 -10.09
N ALA A 484 14.00 9.07 -9.96
CA ALA A 484 12.65 9.11 -10.53
C ALA A 484 11.63 9.97 -9.75
N GLY A 485 12.10 10.93 -8.95
CA GLY A 485 11.19 11.78 -8.14
C GLY A 485 10.52 11.03 -6.97
N VAL A 486 11.24 10.12 -6.30
CA VAL A 486 10.76 9.26 -5.19
C VAL A 486 9.99 10.05 -4.12
N LEU A 487 10.47 11.24 -3.78
CA LEU A 487 9.82 12.19 -2.87
C LEU A 487 9.17 13.30 -3.70
N GLY A 488 7.83 13.37 -3.66
CA GLY A 488 7.03 14.32 -4.43
C GLY A 488 7.00 15.74 -3.84
N PRO A 489 6.33 16.69 -4.52
CA PRO A 489 6.31 18.09 -4.10
C PRO A 489 5.47 18.37 -2.85
N MET A 490 4.61 17.46 -2.40
CA MET A 490 3.73 17.68 -1.23
C MET A 490 4.39 17.32 0.11
N ASN A 491 5.69 17.02 0.14
CA ASN A 491 6.43 16.83 1.39
C ASN A 491 6.46 18.14 2.19
N GLN A 492 5.89 18.15 3.39
CA GLN A 492 5.72 19.38 4.17
C GLN A 492 5.56 19.13 5.68
N VAL A 493 5.60 20.22 6.44
CA VAL A 493 5.29 20.25 7.87
C VAL A 493 3.88 20.79 8.06
N LEU A 494 3.06 20.02 8.77
CA LEU A 494 1.68 20.31 9.13
C LEU A 494 1.56 20.51 10.64
N ASN A 495 0.41 21.02 11.09
CA ASN A 495 -0.02 20.93 12.48
C ASN A 495 -0.85 19.66 12.71
N GLU A 496 -1.29 19.44 13.94
CA GLU A 496 -2.10 18.26 14.30
C GLU A 496 -3.49 18.24 13.63
N ASP A 497 -3.98 19.40 13.16
CA ASP A 497 -5.23 19.51 12.39
C ASP A 497 -5.04 19.16 10.89
N GLY A 498 -3.82 18.83 10.47
CA GLY A 498 -3.47 18.53 9.08
C GLY A 498 -3.35 19.76 8.18
N LEU A 499 -3.29 20.97 8.76
CA LEU A 499 -3.13 22.23 8.03
C LEU A 499 -1.64 22.56 7.87
N GLU A 500 -1.30 23.15 6.72
CA GLU A 500 0.05 23.62 6.45
C GLU A 500 0.45 24.69 7.46
N VAL A 501 1.70 24.61 7.90
CA VAL A 501 2.26 25.49 8.91
C VAL A 501 3.26 26.46 8.30
N ASP A 502 3.05 27.76 8.54
CA ASP A 502 4.09 28.75 8.32
C ASP A 502 5.20 28.60 9.38
N THR A 503 6.24 27.86 9.01
CA THR A 503 7.38 27.58 9.89
C THR A 503 8.16 28.82 10.34
N SER A 504 7.97 29.98 9.71
CA SER A 504 8.59 31.24 10.15
C SER A 504 7.96 31.82 11.42
N THR A 505 6.70 31.49 11.67
CA THR A 505 5.93 31.95 12.84
C THR A 505 5.56 30.82 13.80
N TYR A 506 5.67 29.56 13.35
CA TYR A 506 5.42 28.38 14.14
C TYR A 506 6.54 28.09 15.14
N VAL A 507 6.16 27.95 16.41
CA VAL A 507 7.08 27.62 17.48
C VAL A 507 6.49 26.48 18.29
N PHE A 508 7.11 25.31 18.19
CA PHE A 508 6.74 24.11 18.93
C PHE A 508 7.13 24.25 20.41
N GLY A 509 6.22 23.88 21.31
CA GLY A 509 6.45 23.91 22.76
C GLY A 509 5.84 25.13 23.46
N ARG A 510 5.13 26.00 22.73
CA ARG A 510 4.46 27.19 23.28
C ARG A 510 2.98 26.97 23.58
N SER A 511 2.39 25.90 23.09
CA SER A 511 0.99 25.55 23.36
C SER A 511 0.74 25.12 24.81
N SER A 512 -0.54 25.10 25.19
CA SER A 512 -0.98 24.34 26.36
C SER A 512 -0.73 22.84 26.13
N ARG A 513 -0.45 22.11 27.20
CA ARG A 513 -0.40 20.65 27.14
C ARG A 513 -1.81 20.06 27.20
N SER A 514 -2.04 18.97 26.48
CA SER A 514 -3.26 18.17 26.54
C SER A 514 -3.40 17.48 27.90
N THR A 515 -4.54 16.83 28.15
CA THR A 515 -4.76 16.01 29.35
C THR A 515 -3.76 14.87 29.49
N ASP A 516 -3.14 14.44 28.39
CA ASP A 516 -2.11 13.40 28.37
C ASP A 516 -0.68 13.97 28.51
N GLY A 517 -0.55 15.29 28.70
CA GLY A 517 0.73 15.97 28.92
C GLY A 517 1.48 16.37 27.67
N LEU A 518 0.90 16.14 26.50
CA LEU A 518 1.53 16.39 25.20
C LEU A 518 1.25 17.83 24.78
N TYR A 519 2.24 18.50 24.22
CA TYR A 519 2.01 19.78 23.54
C TYR A 519 1.04 19.58 22.36
N THR A 520 0.13 20.53 22.16
CA THR A 520 -0.88 20.48 21.08
C THR A 520 -0.42 21.21 19.81
N ASP A 521 0.79 21.76 19.82
CA ASP A 521 1.45 22.39 18.67
C ASP A 521 2.60 21.50 18.17
N ARG A 522 2.41 20.18 18.16
CA ARG A 522 3.43 19.26 17.64
C ARG A 522 3.51 19.33 16.11
N PRO A 523 4.72 19.38 15.55
CA PRO A 523 4.90 19.33 14.11
C PRO A 523 4.55 17.94 13.58
N VAL A 524 3.81 17.93 12.49
CA VAL A 524 3.41 16.72 11.76
C VAL A 524 4.15 16.70 10.43
N ILE A 525 4.96 15.67 10.19
CA ILE A 525 5.66 15.47 8.93
C ILE A 525 4.72 14.74 8.00
N ARG A 526 4.39 15.34 6.85
CA ARG A 526 3.71 14.63 5.75
C ARG A 526 4.74 14.22 4.71
N ASP A 527 4.85 12.92 4.44
CA ASP A 527 5.65 12.42 3.32
C ASP A 527 4.82 12.26 2.04
N ASP A 528 5.28 12.82 0.93
CA ASP A 528 4.70 12.60 -0.40
C ASP A 528 5.57 11.58 -1.13
N LEU A 529 5.13 10.32 -1.13
CA LEU A 529 5.86 9.21 -1.71
C LEU A 529 5.30 8.87 -3.08
N ARG A 530 6.19 8.83 -4.06
CA ARG A 530 5.85 8.57 -5.45
C ARG A 530 6.42 7.27 -5.99
N VAL A 531 7.42 6.71 -5.32
CA VAL A 531 7.99 5.39 -5.60
C VAL A 531 8.10 4.62 -4.27
N PRO A 532 7.78 3.32 -4.23
CA PRO A 532 7.94 2.51 -3.02
C PRO A 532 9.38 2.47 -2.52
N TYR A 533 9.56 2.31 -1.21
CA TYR A 533 10.89 2.29 -0.61
C TYR A 533 11.01 1.18 0.46
N ALA A 534 12.16 0.51 0.50
CA ALA A 534 12.41 -0.62 1.38
C ALA A 534 12.77 -0.19 2.81
N SER A 535 13.48 0.93 2.94
CA SER A 535 13.91 1.48 4.24
C SER A 535 13.83 2.99 4.28
N GLY A 536 13.56 3.55 5.45
CA GLY A 536 13.58 5.00 5.68
C GLY A 536 14.20 5.35 7.02
N ARG A 537 14.58 6.61 7.17
CA ARG A 537 14.99 7.22 8.44
C ARG A 537 14.68 8.72 8.44
N VAL A 538 14.41 9.27 9.62
CA VAL A 538 14.31 10.72 9.80
C VAL A 538 15.43 11.14 10.74
N ASP A 539 16.30 12.02 10.29
CA ASP A 539 17.38 12.59 11.10
C ASP A 539 16.99 13.98 11.60
N LEU A 540 17.33 14.26 12.86
CA LEU A 540 17.20 15.59 13.45
C LEU A 540 18.49 16.40 13.22
N LEU A 541 18.35 17.55 12.57
CA LEU A 541 19.43 18.48 12.28
C LEU A 541 19.26 19.76 13.11
N GLU A 542 20.17 20.03 14.04
CA GLU A 542 20.28 21.33 14.71
C GLU A 542 20.76 22.39 13.71
N VAL A 543 20.09 23.54 13.67
CA VAL A 543 20.47 24.70 12.85
C VAL A 543 21.24 25.67 13.75
N ARG A 544 22.51 25.90 13.42
CA ARG A 544 23.37 26.85 14.14
C ARG A 544 23.11 28.29 13.72
N ALA A 545 23.62 29.23 14.52
CA ALA A 545 23.50 30.66 14.25
C ALA A 545 24.13 31.12 12.92
N ASP A 546 25.13 30.39 12.41
CA ASP A 546 25.74 30.64 11.09
C ASP A 546 24.96 30.01 9.92
N GLY A 547 23.83 29.36 10.20
CA GLY A 547 23.00 28.66 9.23
C GLY A 547 23.48 27.24 8.88
N SER A 548 24.63 26.80 9.39
CA SER A 548 25.09 25.41 9.23
C SER A 548 24.22 24.45 10.02
N THR A 549 24.17 23.18 9.60
CA THR A 549 23.44 22.14 10.32
C THR A 549 24.38 21.13 10.98
N ARG A 550 23.95 20.56 12.11
CA ARG A 550 24.58 19.43 12.77
C ARG A 550 23.56 18.35 13.04
N ARG A 551 23.85 17.10 12.62
CA ARG A 551 23.03 15.94 12.98
C ARG A 551 23.13 15.66 14.49
N LEU A 552 22.00 15.60 15.17
CA LEU A 552 21.90 15.20 16.57
C LEU A 552 21.66 13.70 16.72
N GLY A 553 20.87 13.12 15.82
CA GLY A 553 20.51 11.71 15.86
C GLY A 553 19.25 11.42 15.06
N GLN A 554 18.70 10.22 15.24
CA GLN A 554 17.54 9.73 14.49
C GLN A 554 16.25 9.99 15.26
N VAL A 555 15.23 10.55 14.61
CA VAL A 555 13.89 10.68 15.19
C VAL A 555 13.21 9.29 15.23
N PRO A 556 12.66 8.86 16.37
CA PRO A 556 12.06 7.52 16.54
C PRO A 556 10.66 7.43 15.92
N VAL A 557 10.55 7.67 14.62
CA VAL A 557 9.32 7.48 13.83
C VAL A 557 9.44 6.23 12.96
N PHE A 558 8.34 5.49 12.78
CA PHE A 558 8.32 4.29 11.95
C PHE A 558 8.27 4.65 10.47
N VAL A 559 9.36 4.37 9.77
CA VAL A 559 9.54 4.67 8.34
C VAL A 559 10.05 3.45 7.57
N ASN A 560 9.48 2.26 7.83
CA ASN A 560 9.89 1.02 7.16
C ASN A 560 8.72 0.36 6.40
N TRP A 561 9.03 -0.27 5.26
CA TRP A 561 8.13 -1.09 4.43
C TRP A 561 6.82 -0.41 4.05
N THR A 562 6.86 0.53 3.10
CA THR A 562 5.64 1.17 2.59
C THR A 562 5.51 1.12 1.09
N GLY A 563 4.40 0.54 0.63
CA GLY A 563 3.91 0.78 -0.72
C GLY A 563 3.54 2.25 -0.91
N PRO A 564 3.18 2.65 -2.14
CA PRO A 564 2.71 4.00 -2.39
C PRO A 564 1.34 4.16 -1.70
N PHE A 565 1.31 4.80 -0.54
CA PHE A 565 0.06 5.12 0.16
C PHE A 565 0.07 6.60 0.57
N PHE A 566 -1.13 7.20 0.52
CA PHE A 566 -1.41 8.63 0.67
C PHE A 566 -0.71 9.27 1.88
N GLY A 567 0.24 10.18 1.60
CA GLY A 567 0.59 11.28 2.50
C GLY A 567 0.74 10.90 3.97
N ARG A 568 1.62 9.94 4.34
CA ARG A 568 1.64 9.51 5.74
C ARG A 568 2.04 10.68 6.61
N THR A 569 1.38 10.75 7.75
CA THR A 569 1.66 11.77 8.74
C THR A 569 2.38 11.13 9.92
N SER A 570 3.55 11.67 10.26
CA SER A 570 4.30 11.31 11.45
C SER A 570 4.36 12.51 12.38
N VAL A 571 3.78 12.37 13.57
CA VAL A 571 3.84 13.42 14.59
C VAL A 571 5.20 13.35 15.27
N TRP A 572 5.94 14.47 15.29
CA TRP A 572 7.19 14.57 16.02
C TRP A 572 6.96 15.28 17.36
N ASP A 573 7.44 14.67 18.44
CA ASP A 573 7.27 15.14 19.82
C ASP A 573 8.51 15.87 20.36
N GLY A 574 9.52 16.11 19.52
CA GLY A 574 10.79 16.74 19.91
C GLY A 574 11.87 15.74 20.33
N SER A 575 11.57 14.44 20.37
CA SER A 575 12.53 13.41 20.74
C SER A 575 13.45 12.99 19.59
N TYR A 576 14.63 12.46 19.94
CA TYR A 576 15.56 11.80 19.01
C TYR A 576 16.40 10.74 19.73
N LEU A 577 16.97 9.80 19.00
CA LEU A 577 17.94 8.81 19.46
C LEU A 577 19.34 9.30 19.09
N ASP A 578 20.23 9.47 20.07
CA ASP A 578 21.62 9.85 19.81
C ASP A 578 22.42 8.72 19.11
N GLU A 579 23.69 8.95 18.82
CA GLU A 579 24.57 7.96 18.15
C GLU A 579 24.71 6.62 18.90
N ARG A 580 24.37 6.58 20.19
CA ARG A 580 24.38 5.36 21.02
C ARG A 580 22.98 4.74 21.14
N SER A 581 22.03 5.20 20.33
CA SER A 581 20.61 4.83 20.37
C SER A 581 19.95 5.14 21.71
N ILE A 582 20.47 6.12 22.46
CA ILE A 582 19.87 6.55 23.71
C ILE A 582 18.84 7.64 23.41
N PRO A 583 17.59 7.53 23.89
CA PRO A 583 16.60 8.57 23.69
C PRO A 583 16.98 9.88 24.40
N ARG A 584 16.82 10.98 23.67
CA ARG A 584 17.07 12.38 24.05
C ARG A 584 15.91 13.24 23.58
N GLN A 585 15.86 14.48 24.04
CA GLN A 585 15.00 15.50 23.47
C GLN A 585 15.85 16.62 22.88
N ALA A 586 15.34 17.20 21.81
CA ALA A 586 15.88 18.41 21.23
C ALA A 586 15.80 19.60 22.22
N PRO A 587 16.93 20.27 22.49
CA PRO A 587 16.97 21.56 23.19
C PRO A 587 16.02 22.62 22.62
N SER A 588 15.75 23.70 23.37
CA SER A 588 15.18 24.91 22.74
C SER A 588 16.15 25.42 21.68
N GLY A 589 15.65 25.72 20.48
CA GLY A 589 16.52 26.04 19.34
C GLY A 589 15.83 25.88 18.00
N SER A 590 16.61 25.94 16.92
CA SER A 590 16.12 25.81 15.55
C SER A 590 16.57 24.48 14.96
N TYR A 591 15.65 23.76 14.30
CA TYR A 591 15.87 22.41 13.80
C TYR A 591 15.32 22.22 12.39
N ARG A 592 15.87 21.24 11.69
CA ARG A 592 15.29 20.68 10.46
C ARG A 592 15.22 19.17 10.57
N LEU A 593 14.18 18.60 9.99
CA LEU A 593 13.98 17.16 9.92
C LEU A 593 14.39 16.71 8.52
N ARG A 594 15.34 15.78 8.43
CA ARG A 594 15.78 15.21 7.16
C ARG A 594 15.19 13.81 7.01
N LEU A 595 14.14 13.69 6.21
CA LEU A 595 13.63 12.40 5.75
C LEU A 595 14.61 11.83 4.73
N GLN A 596 15.07 10.60 4.92
CA GLN A 596 15.83 9.83 3.94
C GLN A 596 15.10 8.52 3.68
N VAL A 597 14.96 8.15 2.42
CA VAL A 597 14.32 6.91 1.98
C VAL A 597 15.20 6.20 0.97
N LEU A 598 15.19 4.87 1.03
CA LEU A 598 15.89 3.97 0.12
C LEU A 598 14.84 3.28 -0.76
N PRO A 599 14.70 3.69 -2.03
CA PRO A 599 13.75 3.11 -2.98
C PRO A 599 13.87 1.60 -3.09
N VAL A 600 12.81 0.93 -3.54
CA VAL A 600 12.92 -0.50 -3.91
C VAL A 600 13.98 -0.69 -5.00
N GLY A 601 14.69 -1.81 -4.98
CA GLY A 601 15.80 -2.08 -5.91
C GLY A 601 17.14 -1.45 -5.53
N ALA A 602 17.17 -0.41 -4.69
CA ALA A 602 18.41 0.27 -4.29
C ALA A 602 19.25 -0.51 -3.25
N ASP A 603 20.57 -0.38 -3.31
CA ASP A 603 21.53 -0.92 -2.34
C ASP A 603 21.63 0.01 -1.12
N ALA A 604 21.26 -0.51 0.04
CA ALA A 604 21.33 0.21 1.31
C ALA A 604 22.75 0.65 1.70
N HIS A 605 23.80 0.04 1.12
CA HIS A 605 25.20 0.37 1.36
C HIS A 605 25.71 1.52 0.47
N ASP A 606 24.95 1.90 -0.56
CA ASP A 606 25.27 3.04 -1.41
C ASP A 606 24.53 4.30 -0.93
N GLU A 607 25.25 5.21 -0.26
CA GLU A 607 24.68 6.46 0.23
C GLU A 607 24.20 7.40 -0.90
N GLU A 608 24.64 7.21 -2.15
CA GLU A 608 24.18 8.02 -3.29
C GLU A 608 22.75 7.67 -3.72
N GLN A 609 22.29 6.44 -3.44
CA GLN A 609 20.94 5.97 -3.78
C GLN A 609 19.86 6.35 -2.75
N TRP A 610 20.26 6.93 -1.61
CA TRP A 610 19.32 7.44 -0.61
C TRP A 610 18.74 8.79 -1.02
N VAL A 611 17.43 8.83 -1.22
CA VAL A 611 16.71 10.07 -1.56
C VAL A 611 16.33 10.80 -0.28
N ALA A 612 16.58 12.11 -0.23
CA ALA A 612 16.34 12.90 0.97
C ALA A 612 15.49 14.14 0.72
N TRP A 613 14.58 14.42 1.64
CA TRP A 613 13.89 15.69 1.78
C TRP A 613 14.23 16.30 3.14
N THR A 614 14.48 17.60 3.18
CA THR A 614 14.75 18.32 4.43
C THR A 614 13.66 19.36 4.65
N SER A 615 13.03 19.31 5.82
CA SER A 615 11.98 20.24 6.19
C SER A 615 12.46 21.69 6.23
N PRO A 616 11.54 22.67 6.13
CA PRO A 616 11.79 24.02 6.62
C PRO A 616 12.22 24.02 8.10
N THR A 617 12.79 25.15 8.55
CA THR A 617 13.29 25.28 9.93
C THR A 617 12.12 25.34 10.92
N ILE A 618 12.09 24.41 11.87
CA ILE A 618 11.14 24.36 12.98
C ILE A 618 11.84 24.96 14.21
N THR A 619 11.19 25.92 14.87
CA THR A 619 11.70 26.47 16.13
C THR A 619 11.05 25.76 17.31
N ILE A 620 11.87 25.31 18.25
CA ILE A 620 11.45 24.79 19.54
C ILE A 620 11.70 25.85 20.60
N ASP A 621 10.67 26.13 21.39
CA ASP A 621 10.74 26.90 22.62
C ASP A 621 9.88 26.19 23.64
N TRP A 622 10.51 25.45 24.54
CA TRP A 622 9.82 24.67 25.58
C TRP A 622 9.15 25.50 26.67
N ARG A 623 9.12 26.85 26.51
CA ARG A 623 8.70 27.84 27.53
C ARG A 623 9.33 27.52 28.86
N THR A 624 10.56 28.00 29.03
CA THR A 624 11.29 27.80 30.28
C THR A 624 10.86 28.75 31.39
N ASP A 625 10.08 29.81 31.16
CA ASP A 625 9.48 30.58 32.26
C ASP A 625 8.27 29.86 32.88
N PRO A 626 8.13 29.79 34.22
CA PRO A 626 8.94 30.41 35.28
C PRO A 626 10.06 29.52 35.85
N TYR A 627 10.56 28.54 35.08
CA TYR A 627 11.60 27.59 35.46
C TYR A 627 13.02 28.16 35.40
N LEU A 628 13.84 27.75 36.37
CA LEU A 628 15.27 28.06 36.39
C LEU A 628 15.97 27.44 35.16
N PRO A 629 16.99 28.11 34.58
CA PRO A 629 17.77 27.56 33.48
C PRO A 629 18.41 26.23 33.85
N GLN A 630 18.15 25.18 33.07
CA GLN A 630 18.66 23.83 33.35
C GLN A 630 20.19 23.74 33.24
N SER A 631 20.81 24.59 32.42
CA SER A 631 22.27 24.73 32.26
C SER A 631 23.02 25.10 33.55
N GLY A 632 22.31 25.62 34.56
CA GLY A 632 22.85 25.93 35.88
C GLY A 632 22.63 24.84 36.93
N LEU A 633 21.91 23.76 36.59
CA LEU A 633 21.52 22.72 37.54
C LEU A 633 22.46 21.50 37.43
N GLN A 634 22.71 20.82 38.55
CA GLN A 634 23.52 19.60 38.59
C GLN A 634 22.84 18.51 39.43
N VAL A 635 22.64 17.31 38.87
CA VAL A 635 22.24 16.14 39.67
C VAL A 635 23.45 15.69 40.50
N VAL A 636 23.35 15.81 41.82
CA VAL A 636 24.43 15.48 42.77
C VAL A 636 24.25 14.10 43.42
N SER A 637 23.05 13.53 43.36
CA SER A 637 22.75 12.19 43.84
C SER A 637 21.63 11.54 43.01
N PRO A 638 21.75 10.24 42.65
CA PRO A 638 22.86 9.33 42.92
C PRO A 638 24.10 9.61 42.05
N ARG A 639 25.31 9.33 42.57
CA ARG A 639 26.57 9.53 41.83
C ARG A 639 26.61 8.64 40.59
N GLY A 640 26.80 9.22 39.42
CA GLY A 640 26.85 8.50 38.14
C GLY A 640 25.49 8.36 37.43
N ALA A 641 24.43 9.03 37.91
CA ALA A 641 23.30 9.37 37.05
C ALA A 641 23.84 10.13 35.81
N GLN A 642 23.34 9.82 34.61
CA GLN A 642 23.78 10.49 33.39
C GLN A 642 23.59 12.01 33.55
N GLU A 643 24.54 12.80 33.01
CA GLU A 643 24.55 14.27 33.11
C GLU A 643 23.19 14.87 32.75
N LEU A 644 22.79 15.94 33.46
CA LEU A 644 21.74 16.83 33.00
C LEU A 644 22.22 17.43 31.68
N VAL A 645 21.72 16.93 30.56
CA VAL A 645 22.03 17.49 29.24
C VAL A 645 21.14 18.73 29.04
N ASP A 646 21.75 19.79 28.54
CA ASP A 646 21.11 21.10 28.32
C ASP A 646 19.74 20.99 27.61
N ASP A 647 18.79 21.77 28.16
CA ASP A 647 17.50 22.16 27.56
C ASP A 647 16.48 21.05 27.24
N VAL A 648 16.22 20.23 28.26
CA VAL A 648 15.09 19.31 28.43
C VAL A 648 15.46 17.85 28.09
N PHE A 649 15.23 16.96 29.06
CA PHE A 649 15.38 15.49 29.11
C PHE A 649 16.80 14.90 29.21
N THR A 650 17.10 14.29 30.36
CA THR A 650 18.02 13.13 30.41
C THR A 650 17.61 12.15 31.51
N PHE A 651 17.60 10.87 31.13
CA PHE A 651 17.19 9.71 31.90
C PHE A 651 17.87 9.55 33.25
N ALA A 652 17.07 9.24 34.26
CA ALA A 652 17.54 8.60 35.47
C ALA A 652 17.86 7.11 35.22
N ALA A 653 19.00 6.64 35.73
CA ALA A 653 19.39 5.24 35.65
C ALA A 653 18.29 4.31 36.20
N PRO A 654 18.06 3.14 35.58
CA PRO A 654 17.15 2.13 36.11
C PRO A 654 17.50 1.79 37.57
N GLY A 655 16.51 1.84 38.47
CA GLY A 655 16.65 1.34 39.85
C GLY A 655 16.86 2.39 40.94
N GLN A 656 16.40 3.63 40.73
CA GLN A 656 16.53 4.72 41.71
C GLN A 656 15.16 5.37 41.96
N SER A 657 14.88 5.74 43.20
CA SER A 657 13.61 6.38 43.58
C SER A 657 13.78 7.82 44.06
N SER A 658 14.99 8.37 44.08
CA SER A 658 15.26 9.73 44.56
C SER A 658 16.37 10.41 43.77
N TRP A 659 16.24 11.71 43.52
CA TRP A 659 17.20 12.56 42.81
C TRP A 659 17.42 13.87 43.54
N ASP A 660 18.68 14.25 43.75
CA ASP A 660 19.07 15.52 44.37
C ASP A 660 19.70 16.42 43.32
N ILE A 661 19.18 17.65 43.21
CA ILE A 661 19.54 18.63 42.18
C ILE A 661 20.11 19.86 42.89
N ASP A 662 21.38 20.19 42.66
CA ASP A 662 21.97 21.50 43.02
C ASP A 662 21.52 22.54 41.99
N LEU A 663 20.95 23.64 42.46
CA LEU A 663 20.51 24.77 41.63
C LEU A 663 21.66 25.71 41.26
N GLY A 664 22.87 25.45 41.77
CA GLY A 664 24.10 26.23 41.53
C GLY A 664 24.15 27.53 42.34
N VAL A 665 23.00 28.19 42.52
CA VAL A 665 22.82 29.41 43.31
C VAL A 665 21.58 29.32 44.20
N MET A 666 21.58 30.10 45.28
CA MET A 666 20.38 30.29 46.07
C MET A 666 19.25 30.86 45.19
N SER A 667 18.09 30.23 45.26
CA SER A 667 16.93 30.56 44.43
C SER A 667 15.64 30.57 45.25
N GLU A 668 14.75 31.49 44.92
CA GLU A 668 13.36 31.51 45.39
C GLU A 668 12.54 30.54 44.54
N VAL A 669 12.41 29.30 45.02
CA VAL A 669 11.67 28.22 44.34
C VAL A 669 10.17 28.40 44.57
N THR A 670 9.38 28.44 43.51
CA THR A 670 7.92 28.64 43.54
C THR A 670 7.14 27.38 43.20
N ALA A 671 7.71 26.46 42.41
CA ALA A 671 7.09 25.18 42.09
C ALA A 671 8.15 24.13 41.72
N VAL A 672 7.80 22.86 41.83
CA VAL A 672 8.58 21.76 41.28
C VAL A 672 7.65 20.97 40.34
N GLN A 673 8.09 20.74 39.12
CA GLN A 673 7.39 19.93 38.12
C GLN A 673 8.14 18.60 37.96
N LEU A 674 7.38 17.52 37.87
CA LEU A 674 7.87 16.18 37.61
C LEU A 674 7.12 15.55 36.43
N THR A 675 7.82 15.04 35.43
CA THR A 675 7.23 14.17 34.40
C THR A 675 7.73 12.74 34.61
N PRO A 676 6.84 11.77 34.86
CA PRO A 676 7.22 10.37 35.08
C PRO A 676 7.64 9.69 33.76
N TYR A 677 8.56 8.73 33.82
CA TYR A 677 8.85 7.86 32.69
C TYR A 677 7.95 6.62 32.73
N GLN A 678 6.96 6.51 31.84
CA GLN A 678 5.96 5.40 31.84
C GLN A 678 6.02 4.48 30.61
N TYR A 679 7.12 4.46 29.85
CA TYR A 679 7.23 3.64 28.64
C TYR A 679 7.27 2.12 28.92
N ASN A 680 7.63 1.71 30.14
CA ASN A 680 7.66 0.31 30.55
C ASN A 680 6.46 -0.02 31.46
N TRP A 681 5.68 -1.04 31.11
CA TRP A 681 4.38 -1.28 31.74
C TRP A 681 4.44 -1.78 33.19
N LEU A 682 5.61 -2.23 33.66
CA LEU A 682 5.81 -2.98 34.90
C LEU A 682 6.27 -2.13 36.12
N ASP A 683 6.76 -0.91 35.92
CA ASP A 683 7.37 -0.12 37.01
C ASP A 683 6.82 1.33 37.06
N ARG A 684 5.91 1.63 38.00
CA ARG A 684 5.13 2.89 37.97
C ARG A 684 5.12 3.62 39.31
N ALA A 685 5.49 4.90 39.27
CA ALA A 685 5.19 5.85 40.34
C ALA A 685 3.69 6.13 40.41
N GLN A 686 3.13 6.12 41.62
CA GLN A 686 1.77 6.59 41.88
C GLN A 686 1.79 7.91 42.65
N GLU A 687 2.87 8.18 43.38
CA GLU A 687 3.05 9.39 44.17
C GLU A 687 4.50 9.84 44.11
N TRP A 688 4.71 11.12 44.40
CA TRP A 688 6.04 11.71 44.51
C TRP A 688 6.06 12.86 45.52
N THR A 689 7.23 13.14 46.08
CA THR A 689 7.45 14.22 47.05
C THR A 689 8.60 15.10 46.57
N ALA A 690 8.40 16.41 46.65
CA ALA A 690 9.44 17.41 46.44
C ALA A 690 9.97 17.87 47.79
N TRP A 691 11.28 17.99 47.91
CA TRP A 691 11.99 18.49 49.09
C TRP A 691 12.91 19.64 48.68
N THR A 692 13.13 20.60 49.57
CA THR A 692 14.07 21.70 49.39
C THR A 692 15.13 21.71 50.48
N SER A 693 16.32 22.20 50.14
CA SER A 693 17.42 22.37 51.09
C SER A 693 18.28 23.58 50.70
N THR A 694 18.89 24.24 51.68
CA THR A 694 19.84 25.33 51.45
C THR A 694 21.30 24.86 51.45
N ASP A 695 21.59 23.70 52.02
CA ASP A 695 22.94 23.17 52.23
C ASP A 695 23.16 21.76 51.64
N GLY A 696 22.10 21.09 51.19
CA GLY A 696 22.14 19.73 50.65
C GLY A 696 22.18 18.64 51.71
N GLU A 697 22.26 19.01 53.00
CA GLU A 697 22.31 18.10 54.14
C GLU A 697 20.97 18.04 54.88
N HIS A 698 20.30 19.19 55.06
CA HIS A 698 19.04 19.32 55.76
C HIS A 698 17.89 19.56 54.80
N TRP A 699 16.95 18.61 54.73
CA TRP A 699 15.86 18.60 53.76
C TRP A 699 14.51 18.90 54.42
N VAL A 700 13.74 19.80 53.80
CA VAL A 700 12.38 20.17 54.23
C VAL A 700 11.39 19.75 53.14
N PRO A 701 10.28 19.07 53.47
CA PRO A 701 9.29 18.68 52.48
C PRO A 701 8.59 19.93 51.93
N ALA A 702 8.61 20.07 50.61
CA ALA A 702 8.03 21.19 49.89
C ALA A 702 6.58 20.87 49.42
N GLY A 703 6.30 19.61 49.13
CA GLY A 703 4.94 19.13 48.87
C GLY A 703 4.91 17.69 48.35
N ARG A 704 3.70 17.15 48.13
CA ARG A 704 3.46 15.82 47.56
C ARG A 704 2.50 15.91 46.38
N GLY A 705 2.75 15.14 45.33
CA GLY A 705 1.90 15.04 44.16
C GLY A 705 1.55 13.59 43.82
N SER A 706 0.44 13.41 43.12
CA SER A 706 0.08 12.13 42.52
C SER A 706 0.63 12.04 41.09
N VAL A 707 0.95 10.83 40.66
CA VAL A 707 1.33 10.51 39.29
C VAL A 707 0.18 9.74 38.65
N ALA A 708 -0.36 10.28 37.55
CA ALA A 708 -1.46 9.64 36.86
C ALA A 708 -1.00 8.30 36.24
N PRO A 709 -1.74 7.20 36.43
CA PRO A 709 -1.39 5.93 35.82
C PRO A 709 -1.63 6.02 34.30
N PHE A 710 -0.68 5.54 33.50
CA PHE A 710 -0.74 5.46 32.03
C PHE A 710 -0.56 6.78 31.27
N GLN A 711 -0.26 7.89 31.95
CA GLN A 711 -0.04 9.20 31.31
C GLN A 711 1.40 9.68 31.50
N VAL A 712 1.92 10.36 30.49
CA VAL A 712 3.22 11.07 30.53
C VAL A 712 3.01 12.54 30.91
N ALA A 713 1.94 12.83 31.65
CA ALA A 713 1.58 14.18 32.05
C ALA A 713 2.48 14.71 33.17
N PRO A 714 2.97 15.97 33.08
CA PRO A 714 3.70 16.59 34.17
C PRO A 714 2.78 16.75 35.38
N SER A 715 3.26 16.32 36.55
CA SER A 715 2.69 16.61 37.85
C SER A 715 3.42 17.82 38.42
N VAL A 716 2.69 18.85 38.87
CA VAL A 716 3.28 20.09 39.40
C VAL A 716 2.89 20.23 40.86
N ILE A 717 3.90 20.41 41.72
CA ILE A 717 3.72 20.85 43.10
C ILE A 717 3.99 22.35 43.12
N ASP A 718 2.92 23.15 43.18
CA ASP A 718 3.00 24.58 43.46
C ASP A 718 3.23 24.79 44.95
N LEU A 719 4.26 25.54 45.32
CA LEU A 719 4.61 25.79 46.72
C LEU A 719 3.76 26.91 47.34
N GLY A 720 3.00 27.66 46.53
CA GLY A 720 2.11 28.75 46.94
C GLY A 720 2.82 29.99 47.48
N THR A 721 4.01 29.84 48.06
CA THR A 721 4.92 30.90 48.51
C THR A 721 6.34 30.51 48.11
N ALA A 722 7.14 31.47 47.63
CA ALA A 722 8.52 31.21 47.25
C ALA A 722 9.36 30.70 48.44
N VAL A 723 10.07 29.60 48.25
CA VAL A 723 10.95 28.96 49.24
C VAL A 723 12.40 29.14 48.81
N GLY A 724 13.22 29.74 49.68
CA GLY A 724 14.66 29.86 49.45
C GLY A 724 15.35 28.51 49.52
N ALA A 725 15.91 28.03 48.41
CA ALA A 725 16.60 26.75 48.33
C ALA A 725 17.82 26.85 47.40
N ARG A 726 18.84 26.04 47.70
CA ARG A 726 19.95 25.75 46.79
C ARG A 726 19.84 24.36 46.20
N PHE A 727 19.18 23.42 46.87
CA PHE A 727 19.00 22.06 46.42
C PHE A 727 17.52 21.68 46.42
N VAL A 728 17.12 20.89 45.42
CA VAL A 728 15.80 20.27 45.32
C VAL A 728 15.96 18.77 45.23
N ARG A 729 15.18 18.02 46.00
CA ARG A 729 15.09 16.56 45.91
C ARG A 729 13.72 16.15 45.44
N VAL A 730 13.68 15.20 44.53
CA VAL A 730 12.47 14.54 44.06
C VAL A 730 12.53 13.09 44.49
N GLU A 731 11.49 12.61 45.13
CA GLU A 731 11.37 11.22 45.58
C GLU A 731 10.09 10.60 45.02
N LEU A 732 10.20 9.44 44.37
CA LEU A 732 9.09 8.67 43.83
C LEU A 732 8.71 7.53 44.77
N ALA A 733 7.40 7.30 44.91
CA ALA A 733 6.84 6.18 45.66
C ALA A 733 5.87 5.35 44.79
N GLN A 734 5.94 4.03 44.94
CA GLN A 734 4.86 3.13 44.53
C GLN A 734 3.76 3.19 45.60
N GLY A 735 2.49 3.19 45.20
CA GLY A 735 1.41 2.95 46.16
C GLY A 735 1.47 1.53 46.74
N ASP A 736 0.66 1.26 47.77
CA ASP A 736 0.73 0.14 48.73
C ASP A 736 0.77 -1.33 48.20
N SER A 737 1.09 -1.62 46.93
CA SER A 737 0.89 -2.95 46.33
C SER A 737 2.01 -3.54 45.46
N GLY A 738 3.30 -3.21 45.60
CA GLY A 738 4.30 -3.92 44.78
C GLY A 738 5.78 -3.73 45.11
N THR A 739 6.56 -4.77 44.81
CA THR A 739 8.02 -4.91 45.00
C THR A 739 8.80 -4.68 43.69
N GLY A 740 8.44 -3.65 42.90
CA GLY A 740 9.08 -3.37 41.61
C GLY A 740 10.36 -2.54 41.75
N GLU A 741 11.44 -2.99 41.12
CA GLU A 741 12.81 -2.52 41.38
C GLU A 741 13.27 -1.35 40.47
N VAL A 742 12.42 -0.74 39.62
CA VAL A 742 12.89 0.25 38.62
C VAL A 742 11.97 1.48 38.47
N MET A 743 12.10 2.49 39.33
CA MET A 743 11.41 3.78 39.14
C MET A 743 12.28 4.72 38.30
N ALA A 744 11.67 5.50 37.39
CA ALA A 744 12.41 6.44 36.55
C ALA A 744 11.62 7.75 36.34
N VAL A 745 12.37 8.83 36.22
CA VAL A 745 11.87 10.17 35.94
C VAL A 745 12.28 10.55 34.52
N ALA A 746 11.32 11.08 33.75
CA ALA A 746 11.59 11.62 32.42
C ALA A 746 12.05 13.08 32.49
N GLU A 747 11.50 13.87 33.41
CA GLU A 747 11.81 15.31 33.54
C GLU A 747 11.60 15.80 34.97
N VAL A 748 12.49 16.68 35.47
CA VAL A 748 12.25 17.53 36.65
C VAL A 748 12.49 18.98 36.25
N ARG A 749 11.57 19.90 36.58
CA ARG A 749 11.79 21.34 36.48
C ARG A 749 11.58 22.02 37.84
N VAL A 750 12.35 23.07 38.10
CA VAL A 750 12.25 23.87 39.32
C VAL A 750 11.88 25.29 38.91
N ALA A 751 10.68 25.73 39.26
CA ALA A 751 10.21 27.10 39.03
C ALA A 751 10.76 28.02 40.10
N GLY A 752 11.21 29.20 39.71
CA GLY A 752 11.77 30.16 40.64
C GLY A 752 12.69 31.18 40.00
N ARG A 753 13.32 31.99 40.84
CA ARG A 753 14.32 32.98 40.41
C ARG A 753 15.55 32.93 41.32
N PRO A 754 16.77 33.12 40.78
CA PRO A 754 17.95 33.31 41.62
C PRO A 754 17.74 34.50 42.57
N THR A 755 18.07 34.34 43.85
CA THR A 755 18.11 35.48 44.77
C THR A 755 19.29 36.37 44.41
N ALA A 756 19.03 37.66 44.17
CA ALA A 756 20.05 38.62 43.74
C ALA A 756 21.05 38.94 44.86
N GLU A 757 22.02 38.04 45.09
CA GLU A 757 23.26 38.30 45.84
C GLU A 757 24.32 37.24 45.50
N SER A 758 25.07 37.47 44.40
CA SER A 758 26.52 37.15 44.27
C SER A 758 27.10 37.65 42.94
N THR A 759 26.76 38.85 42.50
CA THR A 759 27.65 39.61 41.60
C THR A 759 28.53 40.54 42.44
N SER A 760 29.54 39.96 43.10
CA SER A 760 30.69 40.73 43.57
C SER A 760 31.99 39.92 43.54
N GLY A 761 32.77 40.14 42.47
CA GLY A 761 34.23 40.21 42.55
C GLY A 761 35.04 38.94 42.27
N SER A 762 35.43 38.74 41.02
CA SER A 762 36.85 38.51 40.69
C SER A 762 37.18 39.14 39.35
N THR A 763 37.89 40.26 39.43
CA THR A 763 38.57 40.94 38.34
C THR A 763 39.59 40.03 37.65
N ARG A 764 39.59 40.07 36.32
CA ARG A 764 40.69 39.73 35.39
C ARG A 764 42.02 39.34 36.06
N GLY A 765 42.34 38.04 36.02
CA GLY A 765 43.71 37.55 35.97
C GLY A 765 44.05 37.22 34.52
N THR A 766 44.98 37.98 33.95
CA THR A 766 45.64 37.75 32.67
C THR A 766 46.08 36.29 32.49
N ALA A 767 45.62 35.63 31.44
CA ALA A 767 46.25 34.41 30.94
C ALA A 767 47.63 34.76 30.34
N PRO A 768 48.72 34.06 30.68
CA PRO A 768 49.96 34.20 29.94
C PRO A 768 49.84 33.44 28.61
N VAL A 769 50.26 34.12 27.55
CA VAL A 769 50.66 33.49 26.28
C VAL A 769 51.97 32.75 26.51
N LEU A 770 52.01 31.45 26.18
CA LEU A 770 53.19 30.63 25.83
C LEU A 770 52.59 29.31 25.31
N ALA A 771 52.66 28.91 24.05
CA ALA A 771 53.74 28.80 23.07
C ALA A 771 53.75 27.33 22.61
N VAL A 772 53.67 27.16 21.30
CA VAL A 772 53.85 25.91 20.58
C VAL A 772 55.21 25.29 20.92
N THR A 773 55.24 23.99 21.22
CA THR A 773 56.41 23.15 20.94
C THR A 773 55.96 21.76 20.48
N GLU A 774 56.52 21.34 19.36
CA GLU A 774 56.40 20.02 18.76
C GLU A 774 57.14 18.94 19.55
N GLY A 775 56.69 17.69 19.40
CA GLY A 775 57.58 16.54 19.27
C GLY A 775 57.46 15.47 20.35
N GLY A 776 57.14 14.24 19.94
CA GLY A 776 57.52 13.04 20.71
C GLY A 776 56.58 11.83 20.62
N SER A 777 56.82 11.00 19.62
CA SER A 777 56.31 9.64 19.38
C SER A 777 56.09 8.70 20.59
N ALA A 778 55.00 7.93 20.56
CA ALA A 778 55.01 6.47 20.83
C ALA A 778 53.74 5.78 20.29
N ARG A 779 53.94 4.81 19.38
CA ARG A 779 53.03 3.68 19.04
C ARG A 779 53.68 2.40 19.64
N PRO A 780 53.09 1.19 19.57
CA PRO A 780 51.69 0.77 19.40
C PRO A 780 51.27 -0.31 20.45
N GLY A 781 49.98 -0.64 20.53
CA GLY A 781 49.50 -1.84 21.25
C GLY A 781 48.28 -2.42 20.56
N ALA A 782 48.46 -3.60 19.96
CA ALA A 782 47.49 -4.31 19.14
C ALA A 782 46.72 -5.38 19.95
N LEU A 783 45.42 -5.53 19.62
CA LEU A 783 44.61 -6.77 19.58
C LEU A 783 44.25 -7.44 20.94
N PRO A 784 43.14 -8.23 21.05
CA PRO A 784 42.58 -9.05 19.98
C PRO A 784 41.04 -9.17 19.84
N VAL A 785 40.70 -9.65 18.64
CA VAL A 785 39.53 -10.41 18.21
C VAL A 785 39.51 -11.79 18.90
N ALA A 786 38.33 -12.31 19.29
CA ALA A 786 37.80 -13.63 18.90
C ALA A 786 36.78 -14.28 19.87
N SER A 787 35.79 -14.92 19.23
CA SER A 787 35.17 -16.24 19.55
C SER A 787 34.17 -16.32 20.72
N THR A 788 32.85 -16.41 20.48
CA THR A 788 31.97 -17.55 20.05
C THR A 788 31.51 -18.49 21.16
N LEU A 789 30.26 -18.96 20.99
CA LEU A 789 29.54 -20.13 21.57
C LEU A 789 28.46 -19.75 22.60
N ARG A 790 27.22 -20.27 22.62
CA ARG A 790 26.32 -21.03 21.73
C ARG A 790 24.98 -21.20 22.52
N PRO A 791 23.88 -21.74 21.92
CA PRO A 791 22.49 -21.56 22.36
C PRO A 791 21.95 -22.67 23.28
N GLY A 792 20.80 -22.40 23.90
CA GLY A 792 19.84 -23.40 24.40
C GLY A 792 19.18 -23.00 25.73
N ASP A 793 17.88 -22.71 25.73
CA ASP A 793 16.88 -23.70 26.18
C ASP A 793 15.44 -23.17 26.10
N ARG A 794 14.56 -24.08 25.68
CA ARG A 794 13.11 -23.93 25.54
C ARG A 794 12.42 -24.17 26.90
N GLY A 795 11.35 -23.45 27.20
CA GLY A 795 10.40 -23.86 28.24
C GLY A 795 9.22 -22.90 28.43
N PRO A 796 7.97 -23.38 28.60
CA PRO A 796 6.74 -22.69 28.17
C PRO A 796 5.97 -22.05 29.33
N LEU A 797 5.29 -20.92 29.11
CA LEU A 797 4.23 -20.37 29.98
C LEU A 797 3.44 -19.38 29.09
N ALA A 798 2.15 -19.47 28.79
CA ALA A 798 0.92 -19.70 29.56
C ALA A 798 -0.02 -18.54 29.19
N ARG A 799 -1.23 -18.89 28.75
CA ARG A 799 -2.32 -17.96 28.40
C ARG A 799 -2.67 -17.04 29.57
N ALA A 800 -2.86 -15.75 29.28
CA ALA A 800 -3.75 -14.88 30.04
C ALA A 800 -4.46 -13.95 29.06
N GLY A 801 -5.79 -14.07 29.00
CA GLY A 801 -6.65 -13.14 28.29
C GLY A 801 -6.92 -11.91 29.14
N ALA A 802 -6.97 -10.74 28.51
CA ALA A 802 -7.66 -9.58 29.03
C ALA A 802 -8.09 -8.68 27.86
N SER A 803 -9.35 -8.28 27.93
CA SER A 803 -10.12 -7.45 27.02
C SER A 803 -9.82 -5.95 27.16
N ALA A 804 -9.68 -5.24 26.03
CA ALA A 804 -10.01 -3.82 25.84
C ALA A 804 -9.96 -3.57 24.31
N GLY A 805 -10.93 -2.97 23.61
CA GLY A 805 -12.04 -2.12 24.04
C GLY A 805 -11.86 -0.71 23.47
N HIS A 806 -12.19 -0.54 22.18
CA HIS A 806 -12.48 0.71 21.45
C HIS A 806 -11.34 1.70 21.12
N LEU A 807 -10.96 1.76 19.83
CA LEU A 807 -11.33 2.84 18.87
C LEU A 807 -10.67 2.54 17.51
N ALA A 808 -11.36 1.76 16.68
CA ALA A 808 -11.10 1.66 15.26
C ALA A 808 -12.27 2.34 14.55
N GLN A 809 -12.04 3.51 13.97
CA GLN A 809 -12.97 4.06 12.98
C GLN A 809 -12.81 3.24 11.70
N ALA A 810 -13.88 2.54 11.37
CA ALA A 810 -13.97 1.61 10.26
C ALA A 810 -14.02 2.36 8.92
N LEU A 811 -13.05 2.11 8.04
CA LEU A 811 -13.33 2.04 6.62
C LEU A 811 -13.85 0.64 6.33
N GLY A 812 -15.12 0.54 5.94
CA GLY A 812 -15.73 -0.70 5.50
C GLY A 812 -15.23 -1.08 4.11
N CYS A 813 -14.13 -1.83 4.03
CA CYS A 813 -13.86 -2.71 2.90
C CYS A 813 -14.23 -4.13 3.35
N LEU A 814 -15.41 -4.59 2.95
CA LEU A 814 -15.84 -5.97 3.12
C LEU A 814 -15.02 -6.82 2.13
N VAL A 815 -13.84 -7.29 2.56
CA VAL A 815 -13.03 -8.24 1.79
C VAL A 815 -13.75 -9.59 1.79
N ALA A 816 -14.62 -9.80 0.82
CA ALA A 816 -15.13 -11.12 0.48
C ALA A 816 -14.05 -11.87 -0.31
N GLY A 817 -12.96 -12.26 0.36
CA GLY A 817 -11.92 -13.09 -0.22
C GLY A 817 -12.41 -14.54 -0.35
N THR A 818 -12.28 -15.13 -1.55
CA THR A 818 -12.63 -16.53 -1.79
C THR A 818 -11.36 -17.36 -1.97
N VAL A 819 -11.26 -18.47 -1.24
CA VAL A 819 -10.19 -19.48 -1.40
C VAL A 819 -10.79 -20.69 -2.10
N VAL A 820 -10.19 -21.12 -3.21
CA VAL A 820 -10.59 -22.35 -3.92
C VAL A 820 -9.43 -23.33 -3.89
N LEU A 821 -9.73 -24.58 -3.55
CA LEU A 821 -8.76 -25.67 -3.42
C LEU A 821 -9.08 -26.75 -4.46
N VAL A 822 -8.07 -27.21 -5.21
CA VAL A 822 -8.22 -28.26 -6.22
C VAL A 822 -7.20 -29.36 -5.96
N ALA A 823 -7.68 -30.61 -5.93
CA ALA A 823 -6.85 -31.81 -5.93
C ALA A 823 -7.07 -32.60 -7.23
N VAL A 824 -6.01 -32.87 -7.97
CA VAL A 824 -5.98 -33.72 -9.15
C VAL A 824 -5.79 -35.16 -8.70
N ARG A 825 -6.70 -36.05 -9.11
CA ARG A 825 -6.69 -37.46 -8.70
C ARG A 825 -5.35 -38.14 -9.06
N ARG A 826 -4.51 -38.43 -8.05
CA ARG A 826 -3.37 -39.35 -8.20
C ARG A 826 -3.91 -40.71 -8.67
N ARG A 827 -3.54 -41.15 -9.87
CA ARG A 827 -3.86 -42.51 -10.30
C ARG A 827 -3.02 -43.45 -9.45
N ASP A 828 -3.66 -44.16 -8.52
CA ASP A 828 -3.06 -45.32 -7.86
C ASP A 828 -2.47 -46.22 -8.94
N ARG A 829 -1.13 -46.27 -9.00
CA ARG A 829 -0.43 -47.35 -9.69
C ARG A 829 -0.78 -48.64 -8.94
N VAL A 830 -1.85 -49.29 -9.38
CA VAL A 830 -2.05 -50.72 -9.15
C VAL A 830 -0.80 -51.40 -9.68
N THR A 831 0.08 -51.76 -8.76
CA THR A 831 1.24 -52.60 -8.98
C THR A 831 0.73 -53.97 -9.45
N ARG A 832 0.63 -54.15 -10.77
CA ARG A 832 0.60 -55.50 -11.34
C ARG A 832 2.04 -56.02 -11.30
N ARG A 833 2.31 -56.88 -10.31
CA ARG A 833 3.29 -57.96 -10.45
C ARG A 833 2.85 -58.93 -11.53
#